data_AF-A0A9E3EUR2-F1
#
_entry.id   AF-A0A9E3EUR2-F1
#
_cell.length_a   1.000
_cell.length_b   1.000
_cell.length_c   1.000
_cell.angle_alpha   90.00
_cell.angle_beta   90.00
_cell.angle_gamma   90.00
#
_symmetry.space_group_name_H-M   'P 1'
#
loop_
_entity.id
_entity.type
_entity.pdbx_description
1 polymer ?
#
loop_
_entity_poly.entity_id
_entity_poly.type
_entity_poly.pdbx_seq_one_letter_code
_entity_poly.pdbx_strand_id
1 'polypeptide(L)'
;MKRFLTRPLACLLSVLLLVGVLFMIIFHNPSFVHAAAPAWSPNGVHYHVGNLVTYQNNTYACLQDHTSQPGWDPVSAPALWQVQSGTPVPNTTPDPTVSSTSTPATGAPAKPTLSIQKVWTVGNGNYYDVMWSKWYGTDGTSWQLLEDGKVIHSEPLTSSNNGPQTGTYRVTDKTYGVYVYQVRLINSAGTTASDPQGYADGGASNIVLSGNNADVGRQSLQITINQGTSDFTLSKFGVTNPSFSVVSNNNSAISYQVSGTTLHITGLKAGRSSLRITENTTGETRFLGVRVRTATGQNPGMPAYLSIGSESEDIQGDLDFWHSYGQNGTNKRVDERYIYINGGPFTGWRTWTSYDGQRATSYVRESLKMGMIPFFVYYNIPDSSESYSVDKQHVNDATYMQAYFKDLQFFLDLVRQEAGDEQVGVVLEPDFIGYMMQNSNGKNPTPLNQLSAQTSAAYSSGVLSSTDPVYPNTIQGLIQAINYTIHKNEPNASFGWQFNLWASPGVTVNIPSTGLMRITDSLGISAGRAAIAREAQVVANYYLNGGIASNGASFVSIDKYGLDAAGTGSASDPASATWFWNADHWNNYLLYTQTIHNSTHLPVILWQIPVGHINTTHAVDPYPGTNGQFPLLDNSSMHYEDSAPTFFLGDTFTPGSTTRFNYFATNAGGDPKVTTSGNTITWGSHMQEAKNSGVIAILFGPGVGGSTDDVGSPPTDGYWWISQVQNYYNQPIPLP
;
A
#
# COMPACT_ATOMS: atom_id res chain seq x y z
N MET A 1 -16.42 29.27 -9.96
CA MET A 1 -17.90 29.31 -9.83
C MET A 1 -18.40 27.86 -9.86
N LYS A 2 -18.33 27.14 -8.72
CA LYS A 2 -18.88 25.78 -8.57
C LYS A 2 -20.37 25.94 -8.23
N ARG A 3 -21.30 25.58 -9.14
CA ARG A 3 -22.74 25.49 -8.82
C ARG A 3 -23.13 24.02 -8.77
N PHE A 4 -23.48 23.58 -7.56
CA PHE A 4 -23.85 22.22 -7.18
C PHE A 4 -25.23 21.83 -7.73
N LEU A 5 -25.33 20.59 -8.20
CA LEU A 5 -26.58 19.83 -8.26
C LEU A 5 -26.70 19.03 -6.95
N THR A 6 -27.59 19.49 -6.08
CA THR A 6 -27.97 18.85 -4.82
C THR A 6 -28.85 17.62 -5.08
N ARG A 7 -28.64 16.55 -4.32
CA ARG A 7 -29.67 15.51 -4.04
C ARG A 7 -29.82 15.30 -2.52
N PRO A 8 -31.01 14.90 -2.02
CA PRO A 8 -31.51 15.36 -0.73
C PRO A 8 -31.28 14.37 0.44
N LEU A 9 -31.25 14.96 1.64
CA LEU A 9 -31.34 14.34 2.97
C LEU A 9 -32.64 13.56 3.17
N ALA A 10 -32.57 12.47 3.96
CA ALA A 10 -33.69 11.98 4.74
C ALA A 10 -33.26 11.52 6.15
N CYS A 11 -34.01 12.03 7.12
CA CYS A 11 -34.25 11.57 8.50
C CYS A 11 -33.29 12.01 9.65
N LEU A 12 -33.88 12.82 10.53
CA LEU A 12 -33.43 13.29 11.84
C LEU A 12 -34.42 12.79 12.92
N LEU A 13 -34.03 12.94 14.21
CA LEU A 13 -34.80 12.90 15.48
C LEU A 13 -34.91 11.53 16.21
N SER A 14 -34.66 11.37 17.53
CA SER A 14 -34.63 12.28 18.72
C SER A 14 -33.86 11.57 19.90
N VAL A 15 -32.99 12.16 20.75
CA VAL A 15 -33.12 13.12 21.91
C VAL A 15 -33.15 12.49 23.34
N LEU A 16 -32.02 12.64 24.06
CA LEU A 16 -31.76 13.13 25.46
C LEU A 16 -32.00 12.38 26.82
N LEU A 17 -31.14 12.80 27.79
CA LEU A 17 -31.12 12.81 29.28
C LEU A 17 -30.44 11.64 30.05
N LEU A 18 -29.66 11.77 31.16
CA LEU A 18 -29.03 12.87 31.94
C LEU A 18 -28.21 12.29 33.17
N VAL A 19 -27.17 13.02 33.64
CA VAL A 19 -26.54 13.13 35.02
C VAL A 19 -25.64 12.04 35.63
N GLY A 20 -24.47 12.46 36.20
CA GLY A 20 -24.01 11.87 37.48
C GLY A 20 -22.55 11.96 37.98
N VAL A 21 -21.97 13.15 38.15
CA VAL A 21 -21.01 13.57 39.23
C VAL A 21 -19.63 12.90 39.43
N LEU A 22 -18.65 13.83 39.55
CA LEU A 22 -17.22 13.81 39.86
C LEU A 22 -16.81 13.23 41.25
N PHE A 23 -15.66 12.56 41.35
CA PHE A 23 -14.82 12.56 42.59
C PHE A 23 -13.31 12.41 42.29
N MET A 24 -12.53 13.04 43.16
CA MET A 24 -11.11 13.40 43.03
C MET A 24 -10.16 12.40 43.73
N ILE A 25 -8.99 12.21 43.11
CA ILE A 25 -7.68 11.62 43.50
C ILE A 25 -7.47 11.19 44.97
N ILE A 26 -7.03 9.94 45.18
CA ILE A 26 -5.99 9.57 46.18
C ILE A 26 -5.12 8.41 45.63
N PHE A 27 -3.81 8.64 45.49
CA PHE A 27 -2.80 7.58 45.33
C PHE A 27 -2.61 6.83 46.65
N HIS A 28 -2.91 5.53 46.67
CA HIS A 28 -2.32 4.57 47.61
C HIS A 28 -1.96 3.30 46.81
N ASN A 29 -0.71 2.87 46.91
CA ASN A 29 -0.34 1.48 46.62
C ASN A 29 -0.83 0.61 47.77
N PRO A 30 -1.62 -0.45 47.51
CA PRO A 30 -1.59 -1.62 48.37
C PRO A 30 -1.03 -2.80 47.59
N SER A 31 -0.10 -3.49 48.24
CA SER A 31 0.36 -4.83 47.96
C SER A 31 -0.78 -5.74 47.49
N PHE A 32 -0.54 -6.55 46.45
CA PHE A 32 -1.47 -7.56 45.96
C PHE A 32 -1.81 -8.55 47.08
N VAL A 33 -2.97 -8.36 47.71
CA VAL A 33 -3.69 -9.44 48.37
C VAL A 33 -4.51 -10.09 47.27
N HIS A 34 -4.23 -11.35 46.92
CA HIS A 34 -5.10 -12.11 46.01
C HIS A 34 -6.51 -12.13 46.62
N ALA A 35 -7.43 -11.35 46.07
CA ALA A 35 -8.84 -11.46 46.39
C ALA A 35 -9.29 -12.88 46.01
N ALA A 36 -9.94 -13.59 46.94
CA ALA A 36 -10.49 -14.91 46.67
C ALA A 36 -11.47 -14.83 45.50
N ALA A 37 -11.38 -15.79 44.57
CA ALA A 37 -12.22 -15.82 43.38
C ALA A 37 -13.72 -15.85 43.76
N PRO A 38 -14.56 -14.99 43.15
CA PRO A 38 -15.99 -14.91 43.48
C PRO A 38 -16.71 -16.24 43.19
N ALA A 39 -17.77 -16.55 43.94
CA ALA A 39 -18.56 -17.76 43.68
C ALA A 39 -19.21 -17.69 42.28
N TRP A 40 -19.21 -18.81 41.54
CA TRP A 40 -19.89 -18.91 40.25
C TRP A 40 -21.38 -18.64 40.42
N SER A 41 -21.97 -17.86 39.52
CA SER A 41 -23.38 -17.48 39.52
C SER A 41 -24.05 -17.94 38.23
N PRO A 42 -25.25 -18.56 38.28
CA PRO A 42 -26.03 -18.85 37.08
C PRO A 42 -26.81 -17.65 36.53
N ASN A 43 -26.78 -16.49 37.20
CA ASN A 43 -27.70 -15.37 36.96
C ASN A 43 -27.18 -14.35 35.93
N GLY A 44 -26.85 -14.79 34.72
CA GLY A 44 -26.53 -13.89 33.60
C GLY A 44 -25.23 -13.07 33.75
N VAL A 45 -24.24 -13.58 34.48
CA VAL A 45 -22.93 -12.93 34.61
C VAL A 45 -22.09 -13.22 33.37
N HIS A 46 -21.50 -12.17 32.78
CA HIS A 46 -20.54 -12.32 31.68
C HIS A 46 -19.15 -12.65 32.23
N TYR A 47 -18.63 -13.81 31.85
CA TYR A 47 -17.30 -14.28 32.23
C TYR A 47 -16.36 -14.21 31.03
N HIS A 48 -15.25 -13.51 31.21
CA HIS A 48 -14.17 -13.50 30.21
C HIS A 48 -13.18 -14.65 30.44
N VAL A 49 -12.48 -15.09 29.39
CA VAL A 49 -11.40 -16.09 29.50
C VAL A 49 -10.41 -15.70 30.59
N GLY A 50 -10.04 -16.66 31.44
CA GLY A 50 -9.14 -16.46 32.58
C GLY A 50 -9.82 -15.91 33.84
N ASN A 51 -11.10 -15.50 33.80
CA ASN A 51 -11.84 -15.18 35.01
C ASN A 51 -11.87 -16.39 35.95
N LEU A 52 -11.52 -16.17 37.23
CA LEU A 52 -11.55 -17.20 38.25
C LEU A 52 -12.88 -17.15 39.01
N VAL A 53 -13.49 -18.31 39.25
CA VAL A 53 -14.69 -18.47 40.07
C VAL A 53 -14.53 -19.62 41.07
N THR A 54 -15.22 -19.56 42.20
CA THR A 54 -15.33 -20.69 43.14
C THR A 54 -16.65 -21.44 42.95
N TYR A 55 -16.59 -22.76 42.88
CA TYR A 55 -17.78 -23.62 42.80
C TYR A 55 -17.48 -24.97 43.48
N GLN A 56 -18.35 -25.42 44.39
CA GLN A 56 -18.16 -26.67 45.16
C GLN A 56 -16.75 -26.79 45.79
N ASN A 57 -16.28 -25.73 46.46
CA ASN A 57 -14.95 -25.64 47.12
C ASN A 57 -13.72 -25.72 46.21
N ASN A 58 -13.90 -25.71 44.89
CA ASN A 58 -12.81 -25.64 43.92
C ASN A 58 -12.79 -24.27 43.22
N THR A 59 -11.61 -23.81 42.81
CA THR A 59 -11.47 -22.63 41.94
C THR A 59 -11.38 -23.08 40.49
N TYR A 60 -12.10 -22.42 39.59
CA TYR A 60 -12.11 -22.70 38.15
C TYR A 60 -11.75 -21.45 37.37
N ALA A 61 -11.02 -21.60 36.28
CA ALA A 61 -10.78 -20.55 35.29
C ALA A 61 -11.73 -20.72 34.10
N CYS A 62 -12.27 -19.61 33.61
CA CYS A 62 -13.09 -19.56 32.42
C CYS A 62 -12.23 -19.83 31.16
N LEU A 63 -12.67 -20.73 30.28
CA LEU A 63 -11.97 -21.13 29.06
C LEU A 63 -12.49 -20.42 27.80
N GLN A 64 -13.73 -19.92 27.82
CA GLN A 64 -14.39 -19.25 26.70
C GLN A 64 -15.25 -18.09 27.21
N ASP A 65 -15.25 -16.94 26.53
CA ASP A 65 -16.14 -15.83 26.86
C ASP A 65 -17.61 -16.26 26.75
N HIS A 66 -18.38 -16.08 27.83
CA HIS A 66 -19.79 -16.45 27.83
C HIS A 66 -20.60 -15.73 28.92
N THR A 67 -21.93 -15.72 28.76
CA THR A 67 -22.88 -15.31 29.80
C THR A 67 -23.43 -16.56 30.51
N SER A 68 -23.34 -16.62 31.83
CA SER A 68 -23.75 -17.76 32.65
C SER A 68 -25.25 -18.04 32.57
N GLN A 69 -25.64 -19.33 32.54
CA GLN A 69 -27.03 -19.79 32.67
C GLN A 69 -27.11 -21.12 33.46
N PRO A 70 -28.29 -21.52 33.96
CA PRO A 70 -28.46 -22.79 34.66
C PRO A 70 -27.97 -24.00 33.83
N GLY A 71 -27.18 -24.88 34.44
CA GLY A 71 -26.57 -26.05 33.80
C GLY A 71 -25.21 -25.80 33.15
N TRP A 72 -24.69 -24.57 33.17
CA TRP A 72 -23.34 -24.20 32.70
C TRP A 72 -22.35 -24.00 33.85
N ASP A 73 -22.59 -24.67 34.98
CA ASP A 73 -21.69 -24.58 36.12
C ASP A 73 -20.33 -25.25 35.81
N PRO A 74 -19.27 -24.88 36.56
CA PRO A 74 -17.92 -25.36 36.29
C PRO A 74 -17.71 -26.88 36.31
N VAL A 75 -18.63 -27.65 36.87
CA VAL A 75 -18.58 -29.13 36.84
C VAL A 75 -19.35 -29.68 35.66
N SER A 76 -20.53 -29.14 35.36
CA SER A 76 -21.40 -29.63 34.27
C SER A 76 -20.95 -29.19 32.88
N ALA A 77 -20.20 -28.09 32.76
CA ALA A 77 -19.74 -27.52 31.49
C ALA A 77 -18.19 -27.41 31.40
N PRO A 78 -17.46 -28.54 31.30
CA PRO A 78 -15.99 -28.54 31.25
C PRO A 78 -15.40 -27.88 29.99
N ALA A 79 -16.22 -27.62 28.96
CA ALA A 79 -15.82 -26.83 27.80
C ALA A 79 -15.68 -25.32 28.12
N LEU A 80 -16.34 -24.84 29.17
CA LEU A 80 -16.35 -23.43 29.59
C LEU A 80 -15.42 -23.17 30.78
N TRP A 81 -15.00 -24.21 31.52
CA TRP A 81 -14.34 -24.07 32.82
C TRP A 81 -13.23 -25.10 33.05
N GLN A 82 -12.14 -24.69 33.69
CA GLN A 82 -11.01 -25.55 34.07
C GLN A 82 -10.65 -25.39 35.55
N VAL A 83 -10.64 -26.48 36.32
CA VAL A 83 -10.23 -26.46 37.74
C VAL A 83 -8.77 -26.03 37.89
N GLN A 84 -8.51 -25.14 38.83
CA GLN A 84 -7.19 -24.65 39.22
C GLN A 84 -6.75 -25.42 40.46
N SER A 85 -5.91 -26.45 40.29
CA SER A 85 -5.44 -27.31 41.38
C SER A 85 -4.52 -26.56 42.35
N GLY A 86 -4.91 -26.46 43.62
CA GLY A 86 -4.05 -25.94 44.69
C GLY A 86 -2.93 -26.92 45.10
N THR A 87 -1.78 -26.38 45.48
CA THR A 87 -0.59 -27.08 46.02
C THR A 87 -0.91 -28.09 47.16
N PRO A 88 -0.15 -29.19 47.29
CA PRO A 88 -0.50 -30.31 48.17
C PRO A 88 -0.16 -30.07 49.65
N VAL A 89 -1.07 -30.42 50.55
CA VAL A 89 -0.81 -30.63 51.99
C VAL A 89 -0.82 -32.16 52.24
N PRO A 90 0.17 -32.72 52.97
CA PRO A 90 0.29 -34.17 53.13
C PRO A 90 -0.69 -34.68 54.20
N ASN A 91 -1.47 -35.70 53.89
CA ASN A 91 -2.06 -36.55 54.92
C ASN A 91 -2.11 -38.02 54.50
N THR A 92 -1.81 -38.86 55.48
CA THR A 92 -1.40 -40.26 55.44
C THR A 92 -2.58 -41.21 55.64
N THR A 93 -2.89 -42.10 54.70
CA THR A 93 -3.27 -43.54 54.91
C THR A 93 -3.54 -44.24 53.55
N PRO A 94 -3.36 -45.57 53.44
CA PRO A 94 -2.98 -46.23 52.19
C PRO A 94 -4.11 -46.92 51.40
N ASP A 95 -3.80 -47.12 50.10
CA ASP A 95 -4.20 -48.21 49.18
C ASP A 95 -5.42 -47.99 48.24
N PRO A 96 -5.46 -48.51 46.98
CA PRO A 96 -4.47 -49.34 46.30
C PRO A 96 -3.86 -48.76 45.01
N THR A 97 -2.57 -49.03 44.90
CA THR A 97 -1.78 -49.24 43.68
C THR A 97 -2.57 -49.32 42.35
N VAL A 98 -2.56 -48.22 41.59
CA VAL A 98 -2.34 -48.31 40.14
C VAL A 98 -0.89 -47.93 39.90
N SER A 99 -0.06 -48.96 39.93
CA SER A 99 1.30 -48.91 39.42
C SER A 99 1.22 -48.73 37.90
N SER A 100 1.38 -47.50 37.40
CA SER A 100 1.83 -47.31 36.01
C SER A 100 3.33 -47.65 35.98
N THR A 101 3.63 -48.94 36.09
CA THR A 101 4.90 -49.48 35.63
C THR A 101 4.92 -49.28 34.12
N SER A 102 5.40 -48.12 33.67
CA SER A 102 5.78 -47.93 32.28
C SER A 102 6.91 -48.91 32.02
N THR A 103 6.59 -50.06 31.41
CA THR A 103 7.59 -50.88 30.74
C THR A 103 8.40 -49.93 29.86
N PRO A 104 9.74 -49.86 30.02
CA PRO A 104 10.57 -49.01 29.16
C PRO A 104 10.22 -49.31 27.70
N ALA A 105 9.96 -48.26 26.91
CA ALA A 105 9.59 -48.45 25.53
C ALA A 105 10.72 -49.22 24.81
N THR A 106 10.36 -50.16 23.94
CA THR A 106 11.33 -51.02 23.24
C THR A 106 12.08 -50.30 22.11
N GLY A 107 11.72 -49.04 21.82
CA GLY A 107 12.38 -48.16 20.87
C GLY A 107 11.78 -46.76 20.88
N ALA A 108 12.43 -45.81 20.19
CA ALA A 108 11.86 -44.49 19.97
C ALA A 108 10.49 -44.57 19.25
N PRO A 109 9.60 -43.59 19.43
CA PRO A 109 8.27 -43.63 18.81
C PRO A 109 8.33 -43.75 17.28
N ALA A 110 7.29 -44.29 16.64
CA ALA A 110 7.21 -44.27 15.19
C ALA A 110 7.05 -42.84 14.65
N LYS A 111 7.53 -42.61 13.42
CA LYS A 111 7.52 -41.27 12.79
C LYS A 111 6.09 -40.76 12.60
N PRO A 112 5.69 -39.63 13.20
CA PRO A 112 4.38 -39.04 12.94
C PRO A 112 4.34 -38.36 11.57
N THR A 113 3.16 -38.31 10.96
CA THR A 113 2.86 -37.48 9.78
C THR A 113 2.08 -36.25 10.21
N LEU A 114 2.37 -35.09 9.60
CA LEU A 114 1.77 -33.80 9.91
C LEU A 114 0.95 -33.29 8.72
N SER A 115 -0.20 -32.67 8.99
CA SER A 115 -1.04 -31.98 8.01
C SER A 115 -1.50 -30.64 8.58
N ILE A 116 -1.56 -29.61 7.74
CA ILE A 116 -2.03 -28.28 8.13
C ILE A 116 -3.30 -27.97 7.35
N GLN A 117 -4.36 -27.60 8.05
CA GLN A 117 -5.65 -27.31 7.45
C GLN A 117 -6.13 -25.91 7.84
N LYS A 118 -6.37 -25.07 6.84
CA LYS A 118 -7.02 -23.77 7.05
C LYS A 118 -8.45 -24.00 7.50
N VAL A 119 -8.86 -23.35 8.60
CA VAL A 119 -10.22 -23.44 9.12
C VAL A 119 -11.02 -22.26 8.57
N TRP A 120 -11.93 -22.53 7.64
CA TRP A 120 -12.83 -21.51 7.09
C TRP A 120 -14.00 -21.31 8.05
N THR A 121 -13.94 -20.29 8.89
CA THR A 121 -15.10 -19.81 9.68
C THR A 121 -15.45 -18.38 9.32
N VAL A 122 -16.73 -18.03 9.47
CA VAL A 122 -17.26 -16.68 9.30
C VAL A 122 -16.85 -15.85 10.53
N GLY A 123 -15.79 -15.06 10.41
CA GLY A 123 -15.26 -14.19 11.47
C GLY A 123 -13.80 -13.80 11.21
N ASN A 124 -13.41 -12.58 11.62
CA ASN A 124 -12.17 -11.89 11.23
C ASN A 124 -10.85 -12.49 11.76
N GLY A 125 -10.79 -13.76 12.15
CA GLY A 125 -9.57 -14.40 12.63
C GLY A 125 -8.96 -15.35 11.61
N ASN A 126 -7.65 -15.19 11.34
CA ASN A 126 -6.88 -16.16 10.57
C ASN A 126 -6.45 -17.31 11.49
N TYR A 127 -7.11 -18.47 11.35
CA TYR A 127 -6.81 -19.67 12.11
C TYR A 127 -6.56 -20.87 11.20
N TYR A 128 -5.67 -21.76 11.63
CA TYR A 128 -5.46 -23.05 11.00
C TYR A 128 -5.07 -24.11 12.02
N ASP A 129 -5.40 -25.35 11.71
CA ASP A 129 -5.11 -26.48 12.56
C ASP A 129 -3.85 -27.18 12.07
N VAL A 130 -2.89 -27.34 12.97
CA VAL A 130 -1.76 -28.25 12.78
C VAL A 130 -2.16 -29.58 13.41
N MET A 131 -2.38 -30.56 12.55
CA MET A 131 -2.84 -31.90 12.92
C MET A 131 -1.71 -32.89 12.67
N TRP A 132 -1.66 -33.95 13.46
CA TRP A 132 -0.72 -35.05 13.22
C TRP A 132 -1.32 -36.40 13.54
N SER A 133 -0.75 -37.43 12.93
CA SER A 133 -1.15 -38.82 13.15
C SER A 133 0.07 -39.76 13.10
N LYS A 134 0.06 -40.79 13.93
CA LYS A 134 0.97 -41.94 13.91
C LYS A 134 0.10 -43.19 13.82
N TRP A 135 0.08 -43.87 12.68
CA TRP A 135 -0.89 -44.96 12.42
C TRP A 135 -0.52 -46.31 13.06
N TYR A 136 0.77 -46.65 13.10
CA TYR A 136 1.28 -47.90 13.68
C TYR A 136 2.72 -47.72 14.18
N GLY A 137 3.22 -48.66 14.98
CA GLY A 137 4.58 -48.69 15.53
C GLY A 137 4.68 -48.15 16.95
N THR A 138 5.89 -48.01 17.49
CA THR A 138 6.09 -47.69 18.92
C THR A 138 5.38 -46.39 19.34
N ASP A 139 4.70 -46.42 20.48
CA ASP A 139 3.96 -45.27 21.00
C ASP A 139 4.87 -44.16 21.58
N GLY A 140 4.38 -42.92 21.46
CA GLY A 140 4.84 -41.80 22.27
C GLY A 140 4.06 -41.73 23.59
N THR A 141 4.71 -41.27 24.65
CA THR A 141 4.10 -40.91 25.95
C THR A 141 3.77 -39.42 26.04
N SER A 142 4.34 -38.59 25.16
CA SER A 142 3.98 -37.19 25.00
C SER A 142 4.31 -36.73 23.58
N TRP A 143 3.75 -35.58 23.20
CA TRP A 143 4.09 -34.91 21.96
C TRP A 143 4.39 -33.43 22.18
N GLN A 144 5.19 -32.87 21.28
CA GLN A 144 5.50 -31.44 21.20
C GLN A 144 5.23 -30.93 19.79
N LEU A 145 4.60 -29.76 19.68
CA LEU A 145 4.56 -28.98 18.45
C LEU A 145 5.67 -27.94 18.47
N LEU A 146 6.43 -27.89 17.37
CA LEU A 146 7.45 -26.89 17.16
C LEU A 146 7.06 -25.99 16.00
N GLU A 147 7.24 -24.69 16.19
CA GLU A 147 7.22 -23.67 15.14
C GLU A 147 8.62 -23.10 15.02
N ASP A 148 9.19 -23.15 13.82
CA ASP A 148 10.54 -22.65 13.52
C ASP A 148 11.61 -23.19 14.49
N GLY A 149 11.44 -24.47 14.87
CA GLY A 149 12.31 -25.17 15.80
C GLY A 149 12.09 -24.85 17.28
N LYS A 150 11.16 -23.96 17.63
CA LYS A 150 10.79 -23.63 19.02
C LYS A 150 9.51 -24.36 19.43
N VAL A 151 9.50 -24.96 20.62
CA VAL A 151 8.30 -25.62 21.16
C VAL A 151 7.25 -24.55 21.47
N ILE A 152 6.07 -24.67 20.85
CA ILE A 152 4.91 -23.80 21.09
C ILE A 152 3.77 -24.53 21.82
N HIS A 153 3.81 -25.86 21.83
CA HIS A 153 2.83 -26.69 22.53
C HIS A 153 3.43 -28.03 22.96
N SER A 154 2.94 -28.59 24.07
CA SER A 154 3.32 -29.91 24.58
C SER A 154 2.18 -30.53 25.36
N GLU A 155 1.93 -31.82 25.16
CA GLU A 155 0.83 -32.53 25.82
C GLU A 155 1.17 -34.02 26.02
N PRO A 156 0.74 -34.66 27.13
CA PRO A 156 0.89 -36.10 27.32
C PRO A 156 0.04 -36.91 26.32
N LEU A 157 0.47 -38.13 26.02
CA LEU A 157 -0.26 -39.09 25.19
C LEU A 157 -0.64 -40.32 25.99
N THR A 158 -1.81 -40.86 25.68
CA THR A 158 -2.24 -42.18 26.16
C THR A 158 -1.69 -43.27 25.24
N SER A 159 -1.30 -44.40 25.83
CA SER A 159 -0.88 -45.59 25.07
C SER A 159 -2.00 -46.05 24.15
N SER A 160 -1.69 -46.35 22.90
CA SER A 160 -2.62 -46.97 21.95
C SER A 160 -2.24 -48.43 21.67
N ASN A 161 -1.33 -49.00 22.47
CA ASN A 161 -0.75 -50.33 22.27
C ASN A 161 -0.15 -50.49 20.86
N ASN A 162 0.67 -49.52 20.46
CA ASN A 162 1.30 -49.42 19.13
C ASN A 162 0.32 -49.20 17.95
N GLY A 163 -0.94 -48.83 18.25
CA GLY A 163 -1.96 -48.44 17.26
C GLY A 163 -1.94 -46.95 16.92
N PRO A 164 -3.04 -46.39 16.39
CA PRO A 164 -3.12 -44.97 16.04
C PRO A 164 -2.95 -44.03 17.24
N GLN A 165 -2.16 -42.96 17.08
CA GLN A 165 -2.11 -41.79 17.97
C GLN A 165 -2.27 -40.52 17.14
N THR A 166 -2.95 -39.50 17.66
CA THR A 166 -3.24 -38.25 16.94
C THR A 166 -3.18 -37.06 17.88
N GLY A 167 -3.04 -35.86 17.31
CA GLY A 167 -3.22 -34.61 18.04
C GLY A 167 -3.49 -33.44 17.09
N THR A 168 -4.08 -32.38 17.63
CA THR A 168 -4.44 -31.17 16.89
C THR A 168 -4.11 -29.95 17.75
N TYR A 169 -3.50 -28.95 17.14
CA TYR A 169 -3.29 -27.63 17.76
C TYR A 169 -3.77 -26.54 16.83
N ARG A 170 -4.57 -25.62 17.35
CA ARG A 170 -5.05 -24.46 16.60
C ARG A 170 -4.07 -23.31 16.73
N VAL A 171 -3.53 -22.88 15.60
CA VAL A 171 -2.69 -21.69 15.51
C VAL A 171 -3.57 -20.47 15.24
N THR A 172 -3.28 -19.37 15.94
CA THR A 172 -3.99 -18.09 15.82
C THR A 172 -3.02 -16.94 15.58
N ASP A 173 -3.56 -15.80 15.13
CA ASP A 173 -2.89 -14.49 15.11
C ASP A 173 -1.58 -14.45 14.32
N LYS A 174 -1.50 -15.26 13.25
CA LYS A 174 -0.40 -15.18 12.30
C LYS A 174 -0.63 -14.06 11.30
N THR A 175 0.45 -13.36 11.00
CA THR A 175 0.53 -12.33 9.97
C THR A 175 1.33 -12.85 8.78
N TYR A 176 1.76 -11.95 7.88
CA TYR A 176 2.59 -12.30 6.73
C TYR A 176 3.84 -13.11 7.12
N GLY A 177 4.01 -14.28 6.53
CA GLY A 177 5.21 -15.10 6.74
C GLY A 177 5.05 -16.57 6.37
N VAL A 178 6.14 -17.31 6.50
CA VAL A 178 6.19 -18.77 6.36
C VAL A 178 6.56 -19.37 7.70
N TYR A 179 5.63 -20.12 8.28
CA TYR A 179 5.79 -20.77 9.58
C TYR A 179 6.05 -22.26 9.34
N VAL A 180 7.12 -22.82 9.92
CA VAL A 180 7.47 -24.22 9.72
C VAL A 180 7.14 -25.02 10.96
N TYR A 181 6.27 -26.02 10.78
CA TYR A 181 5.79 -26.89 11.84
C TYR A 181 6.45 -28.26 11.80
N GLN A 182 6.79 -28.77 12.98
CA GLN A 182 7.20 -30.15 13.21
C GLN A 182 6.54 -30.69 14.48
N VAL A 183 6.16 -31.96 14.47
CA VAL A 183 5.71 -32.67 15.67
C VAL A 183 6.80 -33.65 16.11
N ARG A 184 7.07 -33.66 17.41
CA ARG A 184 7.96 -34.65 18.06
C ARG A 184 7.14 -35.55 18.97
N LEU A 185 7.23 -36.86 18.77
CA LEU A 185 6.74 -37.86 19.72
C LEU A 185 7.90 -38.28 20.62
N ILE A 186 7.63 -38.36 21.92
CA ILE A 186 8.64 -38.62 22.96
C ILE A 186 8.20 -39.82 23.78
N ASN A 187 9.12 -40.74 24.08
CA ASN A 187 8.94 -41.77 25.10
C ASN A 187 10.26 -41.99 25.86
N SER A 188 10.30 -42.95 26.79
CA SER A 188 11.48 -43.24 27.59
C SER A 188 12.70 -43.76 26.80
N ALA A 189 12.50 -44.22 25.57
CA ALA A 189 13.56 -44.72 24.69
C ALA A 189 14.07 -43.67 23.68
N GLY A 190 13.39 -42.54 23.51
CA GLY A 190 13.86 -41.45 22.66
C GLY A 190 12.78 -40.54 22.11
N THR A 191 13.13 -39.82 21.04
CA THR A 191 12.26 -38.85 20.37
C THR A 191 12.31 -39.07 18.86
N THR A 192 11.16 -38.98 18.21
CA THR A 192 11.04 -39.06 16.74
C THR A 192 10.24 -37.87 16.23
N ALA A 193 10.78 -37.16 15.24
CA ALA A 193 10.16 -35.98 14.63
C ALA A 193 9.46 -36.31 13.30
N SER A 194 8.38 -35.59 12.98
CA SER A 194 7.82 -35.53 11.63
C SER A 194 8.79 -34.85 10.65
N ASP A 195 8.50 -34.97 9.35
CA ASP A 195 9.06 -34.02 8.39
C ASP A 195 8.51 -32.60 8.67
N PRO A 196 9.30 -31.53 8.41
CA PRO A 196 8.79 -30.16 8.49
C PRO A 196 7.74 -29.89 7.41
N GLN A 197 6.68 -29.17 7.78
CA GLN A 197 5.72 -28.61 6.82
C GLN A 197 5.66 -27.10 6.99
N GLY A 198 5.72 -26.38 5.87
CA GLY A 198 5.54 -24.93 5.83
C GLY A 198 4.07 -24.58 5.72
N TYR A 199 3.67 -23.51 6.41
CA TYR A 199 2.41 -22.83 6.21
C TYR A 199 2.69 -21.36 5.88
N ALA A 200 2.22 -20.93 4.72
CA ALA A 200 2.36 -19.56 4.25
C ALA A 200 1.07 -18.79 4.50
N ASP A 201 1.16 -17.57 5.02
CA ASP A 201 0.00 -16.70 5.30
C ASP A 201 0.22 -15.26 4.82
N GLY A 202 -0.86 -14.49 4.69
CA GLY A 202 -0.82 -13.07 4.33
C GLY A 202 -0.28 -12.78 2.92
N GLY A 203 -0.37 -13.74 2.00
CA GLY A 203 0.23 -13.64 0.65
C GLY A 203 1.71 -14.06 0.60
N ALA A 204 2.17 -14.85 1.58
CA ALA A 204 3.47 -15.49 1.54
C ALA A 204 3.49 -16.74 0.63
N SER A 205 4.67 -17.32 0.40
CA SER A 205 4.83 -18.58 -0.35
C SER A 205 5.79 -19.53 0.37
N ASN A 206 5.50 -20.83 0.28
CA ASN A 206 6.36 -21.92 0.74
C ASN A 206 7.58 -22.16 -0.16
N ILE A 207 7.70 -21.46 -1.29
CA ILE A 207 8.92 -21.46 -2.11
C ILE A 207 9.97 -20.62 -1.40
N VAL A 208 11.13 -21.21 -1.11
CA VAL A 208 12.23 -20.56 -0.40
C VAL A 208 13.51 -20.58 -1.21
N LEU A 209 14.30 -19.53 -1.05
CA LEU A 209 15.61 -19.38 -1.66
C LEU A 209 16.68 -19.61 -0.58
N SER A 210 17.74 -20.34 -0.92
CA SER A 210 18.90 -20.53 -0.04
C SER A 210 20.18 -20.17 -0.76
N GLY A 211 21.18 -19.70 0.00
CA GLY A 211 22.42 -19.12 -0.53
C GLY A 211 22.54 -17.63 -0.19
N ASN A 212 23.76 -17.19 0.10
CA ASN A 212 24.12 -15.79 0.37
C ASN A 212 23.29 -15.08 1.47
N ASN A 213 22.62 -15.81 2.37
CA ASN A 213 21.70 -15.28 3.37
C ASN A 213 20.63 -14.32 2.79
N ALA A 214 20.27 -14.49 1.51
CA ALA A 214 19.44 -13.53 0.79
C ALA A 214 17.94 -13.64 1.12
N ASP A 215 17.48 -14.77 1.65
CA ASP A 215 16.07 -15.01 1.99
C ASP A 215 15.83 -14.93 3.50
N VAL A 216 16.06 -13.74 4.06
CA VAL A 216 15.81 -13.46 5.48
C VAL A 216 14.35 -13.82 5.82
N GLY A 217 14.16 -14.59 6.90
CA GLY A 217 12.85 -15.04 7.34
C GLY A 217 12.19 -16.10 6.45
N ARG A 218 12.86 -16.60 5.40
CA ARG A 218 12.31 -17.45 4.31
C ARG A 218 11.32 -16.74 3.40
N GLN A 219 11.19 -15.42 3.55
CA GLN A 219 10.17 -14.66 2.86
C GLN A 219 10.59 -13.22 2.62
N SER A 220 11.82 -13.04 2.13
CA SER A 220 12.28 -11.74 1.66
C SER A 220 11.39 -11.23 0.52
N LEU A 221 11.02 -9.96 0.63
CA LEU A 221 10.21 -9.23 -0.36
C LEU A 221 11.04 -8.91 -1.59
N GLN A 222 12.30 -8.55 -1.35
CA GLN A 222 13.30 -8.28 -2.37
C GLN A 222 14.67 -8.79 -1.94
N ILE A 223 15.49 -9.19 -2.91
CA ILE A 223 16.91 -9.47 -2.72
C ILE A 223 17.76 -8.36 -3.33
N THR A 224 18.92 -8.10 -2.73
CA THR A 224 19.90 -7.15 -3.27
C THR A 224 21.12 -7.89 -3.79
N ILE A 225 21.49 -7.68 -5.05
CA ILE A 225 22.67 -8.26 -5.69
C ILE A 225 23.60 -7.18 -6.23
N ASN A 226 24.89 -7.51 -6.35
CA ASN A 226 25.82 -6.72 -7.15
C ASN A 226 25.62 -7.01 -8.64
N GLN A 227 26.22 -6.18 -9.50
CA GLN A 227 26.37 -6.54 -10.92
C GLN A 227 27.26 -7.78 -11.05
N GLY A 228 26.95 -8.64 -12.01
CA GLY A 228 27.51 -10.00 -12.12
C GLY A 228 26.54 -11.08 -11.63
N THR A 229 27.01 -12.33 -11.59
CA THR A 229 26.16 -13.50 -11.33
C THR A 229 26.11 -13.87 -9.85
N SER A 230 24.90 -14.11 -9.36
CA SER A 230 24.59 -14.65 -8.04
C SER A 230 23.73 -15.91 -8.18
N ASP A 231 24.09 -16.94 -7.44
CA ASP A 231 23.39 -18.24 -7.45
C ASP A 231 22.56 -18.42 -6.18
N PHE A 232 21.36 -18.95 -6.37
CA PHE A 232 20.42 -19.29 -5.31
C PHE A 232 19.88 -20.70 -5.53
N THR A 233 19.67 -21.45 -4.46
CA THR A 233 19.03 -22.77 -4.50
C THR A 233 17.57 -22.63 -4.08
N LEU A 234 16.67 -22.96 -5.00
CA LEU A 234 15.23 -23.00 -4.80
C LEU A 234 14.80 -24.30 -4.13
N SER A 235 13.86 -24.20 -3.20
CA SER A 235 13.15 -25.36 -2.65
C SER A 235 11.73 -24.98 -2.27
N LYS A 236 10.89 -25.97 -1.96
CA LYS A 236 9.51 -25.74 -1.52
C LYS A 236 9.18 -26.68 -0.37
N PHE A 237 8.63 -26.14 0.73
CA PHE A 237 8.16 -26.98 1.82
C PHE A 237 7.08 -27.95 1.34
N GLY A 238 7.19 -29.21 1.77
CA GLY A 238 6.27 -30.29 1.39
C GLY A 238 6.53 -30.94 0.02
N VAL A 239 7.59 -30.55 -0.71
CA VAL A 239 7.92 -31.12 -2.04
C VAL A 239 9.35 -31.66 -2.08
N THR A 240 9.51 -32.96 -2.28
CA THR A 240 10.83 -33.64 -2.26
C THR A 240 11.66 -33.42 -3.53
N ASN A 241 11.02 -33.35 -4.70
CA ASN A 241 11.69 -33.17 -5.99
C ASN A 241 11.04 -32.00 -6.75
N PRO A 242 11.22 -30.76 -6.28
CA PRO A 242 10.55 -29.61 -6.87
C PRO A 242 11.13 -29.30 -8.26
N SER A 243 10.29 -28.74 -9.12
CA SER A 243 10.66 -28.25 -10.44
C SER A 243 10.21 -26.80 -10.58
N PHE A 244 11.06 -25.92 -11.10
CA PHE A 244 10.77 -24.49 -11.12
C PHE A 244 10.78 -23.91 -12.54
N SER A 245 9.88 -22.97 -12.77
CA SER A 245 9.93 -22.02 -13.88
C SER A 245 10.03 -20.59 -13.32
N VAL A 246 10.72 -19.71 -14.04
CA VAL A 246 10.95 -18.33 -13.62
C VAL A 246 10.67 -17.41 -14.79
N VAL A 247 9.98 -16.31 -14.52
CA VAL A 247 9.74 -15.22 -15.47
C VAL A 247 10.06 -13.90 -14.77
N SER A 248 10.60 -12.92 -15.49
CA SER A 248 10.85 -11.58 -14.97
C SER A 248 10.00 -10.52 -15.67
N ASN A 249 9.59 -9.49 -14.92
CA ASN A 249 8.94 -8.30 -15.47
C ASN A 249 9.93 -7.25 -16.02
N ASN A 250 11.23 -7.34 -15.69
CA ASN A 250 12.25 -6.41 -16.15
C ASN A 250 13.59 -7.11 -16.45
N ASN A 251 13.76 -7.47 -17.72
CA ASN A 251 15.01 -8.05 -18.22
C ASN A 251 16.10 -7.00 -18.55
N SER A 252 15.83 -5.71 -18.35
CA SER A 252 16.84 -4.68 -18.59
C SER A 252 17.82 -4.53 -17.42
N ALA A 253 17.39 -4.84 -16.19
CA ALA A 253 18.21 -4.77 -14.98
C ALA A 253 18.92 -6.10 -14.68
N ILE A 254 18.29 -7.22 -15.04
CA ILE A 254 18.81 -8.58 -14.78
C ILE A 254 18.63 -9.49 -15.99
N SER A 255 19.43 -10.55 -16.05
CA SER A 255 19.08 -11.79 -16.73
C SER A 255 19.03 -12.93 -15.73
N TYR A 256 18.33 -14.01 -16.05
CA TYR A 256 18.18 -15.17 -15.16
C TYR A 256 18.21 -16.49 -15.94
N GLN A 257 18.58 -17.56 -15.25
CA GLN A 257 18.50 -18.93 -15.73
C GLN A 257 18.14 -19.87 -14.58
N VAL A 258 17.30 -20.86 -14.84
CA VAL A 258 17.03 -21.95 -13.89
C VAL A 258 17.58 -23.27 -14.43
N SER A 259 18.36 -23.98 -13.62
CA SER A 259 18.94 -25.30 -13.90
C SER A 259 18.68 -26.24 -12.74
N GLY A 260 17.70 -27.14 -12.89
CA GLY A 260 17.19 -27.94 -11.78
C GLY A 260 16.60 -27.04 -10.68
N THR A 261 17.18 -27.07 -9.50
CA THR A 261 16.81 -26.19 -8.36
C THR A 261 17.69 -24.94 -8.26
N THR A 262 18.69 -24.77 -9.13
CA THR A 262 19.59 -23.60 -9.07
C THR A 262 19.02 -22.47 -9.92
N LEU A 263 18.82 -21.30 -9.31
CA LEU A 263 18.48 -20.04 -9.94
C LEU A 263 19.73 -19.16 -10.03
N HIS A 264 20.20 -18.93 -11.25
CA HIS A 264 21.26 -17.99 -11.58
C HIS A 264 20.63 -16.63 -11.91
N ILE A 265 21.04 -15.58 -11.21
CA ILE A 265 20.63 -14.20 -11.52
C ILE A 265 21.88 -13.39 -11.84
N THR A 266 21.92 -12.78 -13.02
CA THR A 266 23.01 -11.86 -13.40
C THR A 266 22.50 -10.43 -13.36
N GLY A 267 23.05 -9.62 -12.46
CA GLY A 267 22.81 -8.17 -12.41
C GLY A 267 23.52 -7.49 -13.57
N LEU A 268 22.75 -6.88 -14.48
CA LEU A 268 23.26 -6.25 -15.71
C LEU A 268 23.55 -4.76 -15.52
N LYS A 269 22.65 -4.05 -14.83
CA LYS A 269 22.78 -2.62 -14.54
C LYS A 269 22.03 -2.29 -13.25
N ALA A 270 22.39 -1.17 -12.62
CA ALA A 270 21.67 -0.69 -11.45
C ALA A 270 20.17 -0.49 -11.75
N GLY A 271 19.31 -0.96 -10.86
CA GLY A 271 17.86 -0.88 -11.04
C GLY A 271 17.11 -1.97 -10.29
N ARG A 272 15.81 -2.06 -10.56
CA ARG A 272 14.90 -3.03 -9.93
C ARG A 272 14.28 -3.93 -10.99
N SER A 273 13.99 -5.16 -10.60
CA SER A 273 13.26 -6.16 -11.37
C SER A 273 12.43 -6.99 -10.40
N SER A 274 11.56 -7.83 -10.92
CA SER A 274 10.92 -8.89 -10.15
C SER A 274 10.94 -10.20 -10.89
N LEU A 275 10.93 -11.29 -10.12
CA LEU A 275 10.82 -12.66 -10.58
C LEU A 275 9.50 -13.27 -10.08
N ARG A 276 8.73 -13.85 -11.00
CA ARG A 276 7.67 -14.80 -10.68
C ARG A 276 8.29 -16.19 -10.76
N ILE A 277 8.47 -16.81 -9.60
CA ILE A 277 9.01 -18.17 -9.44
C ILE A 277 7.83 -19.10 -9.24
N THR A 278 7.62 -20.05 -10.14
CA THR A 278 6.54 -21.03 -10.07
C THR A 278 7.12 -22.41 -9.78
N GLU A 279 6.60 -23.07 -8.74
CA GLU A 279 6.85 -24.50 -8.55
C GLU A 279 5.85 -25.27 -9.41
N ASN A 280 6.37 -25.98 -10.41
CA ASN A 280 5.60 -26.54 -11.52
C ASN A 280 4.71 -27.72 -11.12
N THR A 281 4.98 -28.39 -9.98
CA THR A 281 4.18 -29.55 -9.55
C THR A 281 2.93 -29.15 -8.77
N THR A 282 2.99 -28.05 -8.00
CA THR A 282 1.85 -27.54 -7.23
C THR A 282 1.20 -26.31 -7.86
N GLY A 283 1.86 -25.66 -8.81
CA GLY A 283 1.43 -24.38 -9.40
C GLY A 283 1.58 -23.19 -8.46
N GLU A 284 2.24 -23.36 -7.30
CA GLU A 284 2.42 -22.26 -6.34
C GLU A 284 3.40 -21.24 -6.92
N THR A 285 3.13 -19.96 -6.70
CA THR A 285 3.98 -18.87 -7.18
C THR A 285 4.54 -18.04 -6.02
N ARG A 286 5.77 -17.59 -6.18
CA ARG A 286 6.39 -16.56 -5.34
C ARG A 286 6.84 -15.40 -6.23
N PHE A 287 6.43 -14.21 -5.86
CA PHE A 287 6.95 -12.96 -6.41
C PHE A 287 8.10 -12.47 -5.54
N LEU A 288 9.22 -12.11 -6.17
CA LEU A 288 10.44 -11.70 -5.50
C LEU A 288 11.05 -10.51 -6.24
N GLY A 289 11.15 -9.37 -5.55
CA GLY A 289 11.89 -8.22 -6.04
C GLY A 289 13.39 -8.52 -6.14
N VAL A 290 14.05 -7.95 -7.13
CA VAL A 290 15.49 -8.02 -7.31
C VAL A 290 16.01 -6.62 -7.52
N ARG A 291 16.87 -6.17 -6.62
CA ARG A 291 17.53 -4.88 -6.67
C ARG A 291 19.00 -5.06 -7.00
N VAL A 292 19.44 -4.45 -8.10
CA VAL A 292 20.84 -4.49 -8.54
C VAL A 292 21.54 -3.21 -8.11
N ARG A 293 22.62 -3.36 -7.34
CA ARG A 293 23.45 -2.24 -6.88
C ARG A 293 24.12 -1.50 -8.04
N THR A 294 24.46 -0.24 -7.80
CA THR A 294 25.36 0.52 -8.67
C THR A 294 26.73 -0.17 -8.76
N ALA A 295 27.53 0.18 -9.76
CA ALA A 295 28.90 -0.32 -9.89
C ALA A 295 29.77 0.05 -8.66
N THR A 296 29.38 1.10 -7.92
CA THR A 296 30.03 1.53 -6.67
C THR A 296 29.45 0.88 -5.41
N GLY A 297 28.52 -0.07 -5.56
CA GLY A 297 27.95 -0.85 -4.46
C GLY A 297 26.79 -0.19 -3.71
N GLN A 298 26.26 0.94 -4.19
CA GLN A 298 25.11 1.61 -3.58
C GLN A 298 23.78 0.99 -4.04
N ASN A 299 22.74 1.10 -3.21
CA ASN A 299 21.39 0.76 -3.64
C ASN A 299 20.97 1.74 -4.77
N PRO A 300 20.25 1.27 -5.80
CA PRO A 300 19.71 2.17 -6.83
C PRO A 300 18.66 3.10 -6.20
N GLY A 301 18.69 4.39 -6.55
CA GLY A 301 17.61 5.34 -6.22
C GLY A 301 16.47 5.29 -7.23
N MET A 302 15.85 6.43 -7.52
CA MET A 302 14.94 6.61 -8.66
C MET A 302 15.63 6.18 -9.98
N PRO A 303 14.87 5.75 -10.99
CA PRO A 303 15.44 5.39 -12.29
C PRO A 303 16.25 6.54 -12.91
N ALA A 304 17.34 6.20 -13.60
CA ALA A 304 18.17 7.17 -14.35
C ALA A 304 17.52 7.59 -15.69
N TYR A 305 16.20 7.48 -15.79
CA TYR A 305 15.36 7.82 -16.94
C TYR A 305 14.00 8.29 -16.42
N LEU A 306 13.26 9.04 -17.24
CA LEU A 306 11.95 9.58 -16.88
C LEU A 306 11.02 8.41 -16.57
N SER A 307 10.67 8.25 -15.31
CA SER A 307 9.97 7.07 -14.83
C SER A 307 8.46 7.22 -14.96
N ILE A 308 7.78 6.07 -14.98
CA ILE A 308 6.32 5.99 -15.08
C ILE A 308 5.81 5.21 -13.88
N GLY A 309 4.85 5.80 -13.18
CA GLY A 309 4.11 5.17 -12.12
C GLY A 309 2.62 5.04 -12.42
N SER A 310 1.97 4.17 -11.65
CA SER A 310 0.53 3.90 -11.72
C SER A 310 -0.09 3.83 -10.34
N GLU A 311 -1.32 4.32 -10.21
CA GLU A 311 -2.16 4.09 -9.04
C GLU A 311 -2.54 2.62 -8.97
N SER A 312 -2.56 2.06 -7.77
CA SER A 312 -3.11 0.73 -7.59
C SER A 312 -3.43 0.47 -6.12
N GLU A 313 -4.46 -0.33 -5.90
CA GLU A 313 -4.89 -0.84 -4.61
C GLU A 313 -4.39 -2.28 -4.40
N ASP A 314 -4.29 -2.73 -3.14
CA ASP A 314 -3.98 -4.14 -2.81
C ASP A 314 -5.22 -5.03 -2.84
N ILE A 315 -6.11 -4.80 -3.81
CA ILE A 315 -7.22 -5.67 -4.11
C ILE A 315 -6.80 -6.75 -5.10
N GLN A 316 -7.51 -7.88 -5.12
CA GLN A 316 -7.15 -9.04 -5.93
C GLN A 316 -6.99 -8.70 -7.42
N GLY A 317 -7.89 -7.91 -8.01
CA GLY A 317 -7.87 -7.58 -9.44
C GLY A 317 -6.61 -6.82 -9.86
N ASP A 318 -6.19 -5.84 -9.06
CA ASP A 318 -4.99 -5.04 -9.29
C ASP A 318 -3.71 -5.85 -9.11
N LEU A 319 -3.64 -6.66 -8.05
CA LEU A 319 -2.49 -7.52 -7.81
C LEU A 319 -2.38 -8.58 -8.91
N ASP A 320 -3.50 -9.18 -9.35
CA ASP A 320 -3.52 -10.13 -10.47
C ASP A 320 -3.02 -9.48 -11.77
N PHE A 321 -3.41 -8.22 -12.02
CA PHE A 321 -2.91 -7.45 -13.15
C PHE A 321 -1.39 -7.31 -13.10
N TRP A 322 -0.83 -6.83 -11.98
CA TRP A 322 0.61 -6.63 -11.87
C TRP A 322 1.41 -7.94 -11.83
N HIS A 323 0.82 -9.02 -11.33
CA HIS A 323 1.41 -10.37 -11.32
C HIS A 323 1.42 -11.07 -12.69
N SER A 324 0.74 -10.49 -13.69
CA SER A 324 0.62 -11.04 -15.04
C SER A 324 1.80 -10.65 -15.94
N TYR A 325 2.99 -11.20 -15.67
CA TYR A 325 4.19 -10.92 -16.45
C TYR A 325 4.07 -11.44 -17.88
N GLY A 326 4.42 -10.58 -18.84
CA GLY A 326 4.22 -10.80 -20.27
C GLY A 326 5.46 -10.41 -21.09
N GLN A 327 5.31 -10.42 -22.41
CA GLN A 327 6.36 -10.04 -23.37
C GLN A 327 5.75 -9.25 -24.55
N ASN A 328 6.57 -8.58 -25.35
CA ASN A 328 6.15 -7.93 -26.60
C ASN A 328 4.93 -6.99 -26.44
N GLY A 329 4.99 -6.07 -25.47
CA GLY A 329 3.90 -5.11 -25.19
C GLY A 329 2.84 -5.62 -24.21
N THR A 330 2.75 -6.93 -23.94
CA THR A 330 1.80 -7.49 -22.95
C THR A 330 2.33 -7.53 -21.52
N ASN A 331 3.58 -7.12 -21.30
CA ASN A 331 4.17 -7.10 -19.97
C ASN A 331 3.46 -6.11 -19.02
N LYS A 332 3.62 -6.33 -17.72
CA LYS A 332 2.98 -5.53 -16.66
C LYS A 332 4.07 -5.00 -15.74
N ARG A 333 4.52 -3.80 -16.06
CA ARG A 333 5.58 -3.12 -15.32
C ARG A 333 5.39 -1.62 -15.35
N VAL A 334 5.59 -1.03 -14.19
CA VAL A 334 5.88 0.39 -13.94
C VAL A 334 7.12 0.47 -13.04
N ASP A 335 7.71 1.65 -12.90
CA ASP A 335 8.81 1.84 -11.96
C ASP A 335 8.31 2.21 -10.57
N GLU A 336 7.25 3.03 -10.50
CA GLU A 336 6.58 3.43 -9.26
C GLU A 336 5.15 2.87 -9.20
N ARG A 337 4.72 2.49 -8.01
CA ARG A 337 3.31 2.24 -7.70
C ARG A 337 2.92 3.29 -6.67
N TYR A 338 1.80 4.01 -6.85
CA TYR A 338 1.31 4.91 -5.79
C TYR A 338 -0.09 4.57 -5.25
N ILE A 339 -0.34 4.99 -4.01
CA ILE A 339 -1.61 4.83 -3.30
C ILE A 339 -1.89 6.03 -2.39
N TYR A 340 -3.15 6.28 -2.07
CA TYR A 340 -3.54 7.32 -1.11
C TYR A 340 -3.46 6.84 0.34
N ILE A 341 -2.93 7.71 1.20
CA ILE A 341 -3.00 7.66 2.66
C ILE A 341 -3.82 8.88 3.10
N ASN A 342 -5.14 8.71 3.21
CA ASN A 342 -6.09 9.82 3.30
C ASN A 342 -7.28 9.53 4.22
N GLY A 343 -8.22 10.49 4.29
CA GLY A 343 -9.45 10.41 5.11
C GLY A 343 -9.28 10.85 6.57
N GLY A 344 -8.16 11.53 6.86
CA GLY A 344 -7.89 12.16 8.15
C GLY A 344 -7.47 11.19 9.26
N PRO A 345 -6.99 11.73 10.40
CA PRO A 345 -6.34 10.95 11.45
C PRO A 345 -7.33 10.18 12.37
N PHE A 346 -8.64 10.31 12.17
CA PHE A 346 -9.65 9.68 13.03
C PHE A 346 -10.43 8.56 12.34
N THR A 347 -10.81 8.75 11.07
CA THR A 347 -11.68 7.83 10.32
C THR A 347 -11.08 7.43 8.97
N GLY A 348 -9.83 7.81 8.72
CA GLY A 348 -9.17 7.59 7.44
C GLY A 348 -8.62 6.19 7.28
N TRP A 349 -7.57 6.13 6.48
CA TRP A 349 -6.89 4.94 5.97
C TRP A 349 -6.64 3.80 6.98
N ARG A 350 -6.47 4.13 8.27
CA ARG A 350 -6.27 3.17 9.36
C ARG A 350 -7.48 2.33 9.71
N THR A 351 -8.67 2.79 9.33
CA THR A 351 -9.95 2.14 9.66
C THR A 351 -10.55 1.33 8.51
N TRP A 352 -9.94 1.39 7.33
CA TRP A 352 -10.50 0.80 6.10
C TRP A 352 -10.10 -0.66 5.90
N THR A 353 -9.12 -1.13 6.66
CA THR A 353 -8.54 -2.47 6.54
C THR A 353 -8.80 -3.32 7.78
N SER A 354 -8.52 -4.62 7.68
CA SER A 354 -8.84 -5.59 8.75
C SER A 354 -8.03 -5.37 10.02
N TYR A 355 -6.83 -4.78 9.92
CA TYR A 355 -6.03 -4.34 11.05
C TYR A 355 -5.40 -2.97 10.78
N ASP A 356 -5.10 -2.26 11.86
CA ASP A 356 -4.51 -0.92 11.84
C ASP A 356 -3.14 -0.94 11.16
N GLY A 357 -2.91 -0.02 10.23
CA GLY A 357 -1.67 0.05 9.45
C GLY A 357 -1.57 -0.90 8.25
N GLN A 358 -2.53 -1.82 8.04
CA GLN A 358 -2.46 -2.79 6.96
C GLN A 358 -2.30 -2.13 5.58
N ARG A 359 -3.06 -1.07 5.29
CA ARG A 359 -3.02 -0.39 3.99
C ARG A 359 -1.60 0.05 3.60
N ALA A 360 -0.84 0.64 4.52
CA ALA A 360 0.53 1.05 4.24
C ALA A 360 1.49 -0.15 4.17
N THR A 361 1.37 -1.08 5.11
CA THR A 361 2.31 -2.21 5.24
C THR A 361 2.20 -3.21 4.10
N SER A 362 0.97 -3.62 3.72
CA SER A 362 0.79 -4.51 2.57
C SER A 362 1.23 -3.85 1.28
N TYR A 363 0.99 -2.54 1.15
CA TYR A 363 1.30 -1.82 -0.07
C TYR A 363 2.80 -1.72 -0.33
N VAL A 364 3.59 -1.37 0.69
CA VAL A 364 5.06 -1.45 0.61
C VAL A 364 5.45 -2.88 0.21
N ARG A 365 4.89 -3.87 0.91
CA ARG A 365 5.23 -5.27 0.73
C ARG A 365 5.05 -5.78 -0.69
N GLU A 366 3.87 -5.56 -1.28
CA GLU A 366 3.57 -5.99 -2.65
C GLU A 366 4.40 -5.18 -3.66
N SER A 367 4.59 -3.88 -3.44
CA SER A 367 5.43 -3.05 -4.33
C SER A 367 6.88 -3.58 -4.40
N LEU A 368 7.47 -3.96 -3.26
CA LEU A 368 8.82 -4.52 -3.22
C LEU A 368 8.90 -5.89 -3.90
N LYS A 369 7.91 -6.77 -3.68
CA LYS A 369 7.82 -8.06 -4.40
C LYS A 369 7.77 -7.87 -5.91
N MET A 370 7.14 -6.79 -6.39
CA MET A 370 7.00 -6.47 -7.81
C MET A 370 8.18 -5.66 -8.39
N GLY A 371 9.17 -5.32 -7.55
CA GLY A 371 10.34 -4.54 -7.97
C GLY A 371 9.99 -3.09 -8.30
N MET A 372 8.93 -2.55 -7.69
CA MET A 372 8.45 -1.18 -7.86
C MET A 372 8.81 -0.34 -6.64
N ILE A 373 9.01 0.96 -6.84
CA ILE A 373 9.22 1.94 -5.76
C ILE A 373 7.85 2.34 -5.21
N PRO A 374 7.55 2.14 -3.91
CA PRO A 374 6.27 2.54 -3.35
C PRO A 374 6.22 4.06 -3.18
N PHE A 375 5.16 4.67 -3.71
CA PHE A 375 4.82 6.07 -3.56
C PHE A 375 3.52 6.22 -2.78
N PHE A 376 3.41 7.29 -2.01
CA PHE A 376 2.23 7.59 -1.19
C PHE A 376 1.77 9.01 -1.44
N VAL A 377 0.45 9.19 -1.56
CA VAL A 377 -0.18 10.50 -1.49
C VAL A 377 -0.68 10.67 -0.07
N TYR A 378 0.06 11.40 0.76
CA TYR A 378 -0.34 11.68 2.14
C TYR A 378 -1.26 12.88 2.15
N TYR A 379 -2.56 12.63 2.31
CA TYR A 379 -3.63 13.59 2.02
C TYR A 379 -4.65 13.61 3.17
N ASN A 380 -4.26 14.23 4.28
CA ASN A 380 -5.00 14.15 5.55
C ASN A 380 -5.43 15.50 6.11
N ILE A 381 -5.01 16.64 5.54
CA ILE A 381 -5.54 17.95 5.95
C ILE A 381 -6.94 18.19 5.39
N PRO A 382 -7.27 17.90 4.11
CA PRO A 382 -8.63 18.16 3.65
C PRO A 382 -9.65 17.14 4.16
N ASP A 383 -9.24 15.89 4.36
CA ASP A 383 -9.98 14.83 5.07
C ASP A 383 -11.45 14.71 4.64
N SER A 384 -12.38 15.36 5.35
CA SER A 384 -13.82 15.24 5.15
C SER A 384 -14.32 16.00 3.91
N SER A 385 -13.57 16.99 3.41
CA SER A 385 -13.89 17.70 2.18
C SER A 385 -12.73 18.58 1.69
N GLU A 386 -12.53 18.58 0.38
CA GLU A 386 -11.56 19.44 -0.32
C GLU A 386 -12.04 20.90 -0.38
N SER A 387 -11.67 21.72 0.62
CA SER A 387 -12.03 23.14 0.61
C SER A 387 -11.17 23.99 1.54
N TYR A 388 -10.96 25.26 1.14
CA TYR A 388 -10.32 26.27 1.97
C TYR A 388 -10.88 26.36 3.41
N SER A 389 -12.19 26.23 3.59
CA SER A 389 -12.83 26.30 4.91
C SER A 389 -12.48 25.12 5.81
N VAL A 390 -12.49 23.90 5.26
CA VAL A 390 -12.24 22.67 6.02
C VAL A 390 -10.76 22.57 6.35
N ASP A 391 -9.89 22.79 5.37
CA ASP A 391 -8.45 22.83 5.56
C ASP A 391 -8.05 23.82 6.65
N LYS A 392 -8.60 25.04 6.58
CA LYS A 392 -8.35 26.08 7.57
C LYS A 392 -8.86 25.68 8.95
N GLN A 393 -10.02 25.03 9.04
CA GLN A 393 -10.56 24.54 10.30
C GLN A 393 -9.62 23.49 10.91
N HIS A 394 -9.22 22.48 10.14
CA HIS A 394 -8.36 21.40 10.61
C HIS A 394 -6.99 21.93 11.07
N VAL A 395 -6.32 22.76 10.26
CA VAL A 395 -5.00 23.30 10.67
C VAL A 395 -5.09 24.25 11.86
N ASN A 396 -6.26 24.81 12.17
CA ASN A 396 -6.45 25.66 13.36
C ASN A 396 -6.99 24.90 14.58
N ASP A 397 -7.30 23.61 14.46
CA ASP A 397 -7.75 22.75 15.56
C ASP A 397 -6.58 21.99 16.18
N ALA A 398 -6.32 22.23 17.47
CA ALA A 398 -5.18 21.64 18.17
C ALA A 398 -5.33 20.13 18.40
N THR A 399 -6.56 19.62 18.55
CA THR A 399 -6.82 18.19 18.72
C THR A 399 -6.61 17.47 17.40
N TYR A 400 -7.14 18.04 16.32
CA TYR A 400 -6.94 17.54 14.97
C TYR A 400 -5.46 17.48 14.62
N MET A 401 -4.73 18.58 14.81
CA MET A 401 -3.31 18.62 14.48
C MET A 401 -2.45 17.70 15.36
N GLN A 402 -2.82 17.45 16.62
CA GLN A 402 -2.13 16.44 17.43
C GLN A 402 -2.35 15.03 16.88
N ALA A 403 -3.57 14.72 16.45
CA ALA A 403 -3.89 13.44 15.82
C ALA A 403 -3.17 13.30 14.48
N TYR A 404 -3.16 14.36 13.66
CA TYR A 404 -2.44 14.43 12.38
C TYR A 404 -0.95 14.07 12.52
N PHE A 405 -0.24 14.69 13.48
CA PHE A 405 1.19 14.40 13.66
C PHE A 405 1.43 12.96 14.15
N LYS A 406 0.56 12.43 15.02
CA LYS A 406 0.64 11.02 15.44
C LYS A 406 0.38 10.07 14.29
N ASP A 407 -0.57 10.42 13.42
CA ASP A 407 -0.89 9.64 12.23
C ASP A 407 0.26 9.63 11.23
N LEU A 408 0.89 10.79 11.00
CA LEU A 408 2.08 10.92 10.17
C LEU A 408 3.25 10.09 10.74
N GLN A 409 3.52 10.19 12.04
CA GLN A 409 4.55 9.38 12.70
C GLN A 409 4.26 7.89 12.54
N PHE A 410 3.02 7.47 12.76
CA PHE A 410 2.61 6.07 12.61
C PHE A 410 2.80 5.57 11.17
N PHE A 411 2.37 6.33 10.17
CA PHE A 411 2.61 6.04 8.76
C PHE A 411 4.11 5.87 8.46
N LEU A 412 4.94 6.82 8.89
CA LEU A 412 6.39 6.77 8.66
C LEU A 412 7.05 5.56 9.33
N ASP A 413 6.63 5.21 10.55
CA ASP A 413 7.15 4.04 11.26
C ASP A 413 6.84 2.72 10.53
N LEU A 414 5.61 2.58 10.02
CA LEU A 414 5.21 1.41 9.23
C LEU A 414 6.00 1.30 7.92
N VAL A 415 6.10 2.42 7.19
CA VAL A 415 6.84 2.46 5.92
C VAL A 415 8.31 2.12 6.15
N ARG A 416 8.95 2.71 7.17
CA ARG A 416 10.33 2.42 7.54
C ARG A 416 10.54 0.94 7.85
N GLN A 417 9.63 0.37 8.64
CA GLN A 417 9.73 -1.01 9.10
C GLN A 417 9.62 -2.00 7.93
N GLU A 418 8.68 -1.79 7.01
CA GLU A 418 8.46 -2.70 5.88
C GLU A 418 9.43 -2.44 4.72
N ALA A 419 9.80 -1.19 4.44
CA ALA A 419 10.67 -0.83 3.32
C ALA A 419 12.16 -1.05 3.63
N GLY A 420 12.57 -0.92 4.90
CA GLY A 420 13.95 -1.08 5.33
C GLY A 420 14.88 -0.03 4.70
N ASP A 421 15.79 -0.47 3.84
CA ASP A 421 16.78 0.39 3.16
C ASP A 421 16.36 0.75 1.72
N GLU A 422 15.08 0.56 1.39
CA GLU A 422 14.51 0.93 0.10
C GLU A 422 14.04 2.40 0.10
N GLN A 423 14.14 3.02 -1.08
CA GLN A 423 13.59 4.35 -1.29
C GLN A 423 12.06 4.29 -1.36
N VAL A 424 11.41 5.31 -0.78
CA VAL A 424 9.95 5.50 -0.85
C VAL A 424 9.64 6.93 -1.30
N GLY A 425 8.49 7.13 -1.94
CA GLY A 425 8.02 8.44 -2.39
C GLY A 425 6.84 8.96 -1.58
N VAL A 426 6.78 10.27 -1.29
CA VAL A 426 5.60 10.88 -0.63
C VAL A 426 5.21 12.21 -1.26
N VAL A 427 4.03 12.27 -1.87
CA VAL A 427 3.38 13.52 -2.31
C VAL A 427 2.53 14.05 -1.15
N LEU A 428 2.77 15.29 -0.75
CA LEU A 428 2.18 15.89 0.45
C LEU A 428 1.00 16.80 0.13
N GLU A 429 -0.08 16.54 0.88
CA GLU A 429 -1.25 17.39 1.07
C GLU A 429 -1.69 18.10 -0.21
N PRO A 430 -2.10 17.34 -1.24
CA PRO A 430 -2.75 17.89 -2.41
C PRO A 430 -3.80 18.94 -2.05
N ASP A 431 -4.00 19.94 -2.91
CA ASP A 431 -5.01 21.00 -2.78
C ASP A 431 -4.84 22.00 -1.63
N PHE A 432 -4.21 21.61 -0.52
CA PHE A 432 -4.15 22.41 0.70
C PHE A 432 -3.56 23.81 0.46
N ILE A 433 -2.33 23.87 -0.08
CA ILE A 433 -1.66 25.15 -0.34
C ILE A 433 -2.36 25.90 -1.47
N GLY A 434 -2.91 25.17 -2.45
CA GLY A 434 -3.71 25.72 -3.54
C GLY A 434 -4.91 26.51 -3.04
N TYR A 435 -5.67 25.95 -2.10
CA TYR A 435 -6.81 26.62 -1.46
C TYR A 435 -6.36 27.84 -0.65
N MET A 436 -5.25 27.75 0.09
CA MET A 436 -4.72 28.91 0.82
C MET A 436 -4.38 30.05 -0.12
N MET A 437 -3.75 29.76 -1.26
CA MET A 437 -3.42 30.77 -2.26
C MET A 437 -4.67 31.37 -2.90
N GLN A 438 -5.59 30.52 -3.37
CA GLN A 438 -6.73 30.95 -4.17
C GLN A 438 -7.75 31.77 -3.34
N ASN A 439 -7.94 31.43 -2.07
CA ASN A 439 -9.10 31.88 -1.30
C ASN A 439 -8.77 32.74 -0.07
N SER A 440 -7.49 32.95 0.27
CA SER A 440 -7.14 33.75 1.44
C SER A 440 -7.52 35.23 1.31
N ASN A 441 -7.26 35.86 0.16
CA ASN A 441 -7.48 37.31 -0.02
C ASN A 441 -7.58 37.74 -1.50
N GLY A 442 -8.40 37.03 -2.29
CA GLY A 442 -8.63 37.33 -3.70
C GLY A 442 -7.33 37.41 -4.51
N LYS A 443 -7.16 38.44 -5.34
CA LYS A 443 -5.94 38.62 -6.17
C LYS A 443 -4.68 39.02 -5.39
N ASN A 444 -4.76 39.19 -4.07
CA ASN A 444 -3.62 39.49 -3.20
C ASN A 444 -3.47 38.42 -2.11
N PRO A 445 -3.11 37.15 -2.45
CA PRO A 445 -3.07 36.05 -1.50
C PRO A 445 -2.29 36.39 -0.23
N THR A 446 -2.82 36.02 0.93
CA THR A 446 -2.15 36.22 2.22
C THR A 446 -0.94 35.30 2.32
N PRO A 447 0.27 35.80 2.60
CA PRO A 447 1.45 34.97 2.80
C PRO A 447 1.23 33.85 3.84
N LEU A 448 1.77 32.66 3.59
CA LEU A 448 1.58 31.48 4.45
C LEU A 448 2.16 31.63 5.87
N ASN A 449 3.11 32.54 6.06
CA ASN A 449 3.64 32.90 7.38
C ASN A 449 2.73 33.87 8.17
N GLN A 450 1.62 34.33 7.57
CA GLN A 450 0.61 35.18 8.19
C GLN A 450 -0.73 34.45 8.39
N LEU A 451 -0.88 33.24 7.83
CA LEU A 451 -2.03 32.37 8.07
C LEU A 451 -1.75 31.48 9.27
N SER A 452 -2.68 31.42 10.22
CA SER A 452 -2.53 30.64 11.46
C SER A 452 -2.69 29.14 11.24
N ALA A 453 -1.89 28.36 11.97
CA ALA A 453 -2.01 26.91 12.11
C ALA A 453 -1.50 26.47 13.49
N GLN A 454 -2.03 25.39 14.05
CA GLN A 454 -1.65 24.83 15.35
C GLN A 454 -0.36 23.98 15.25
N THR A 455 0.72 24.56 14.74
CA THR A 455 2.02 23.90 14.56
C THR A 455 2.60 23.35 15.87
N SER A 456 2.33 24.01 16.99
CA SER A 456 2.72 23.58 18.33
C SER A 456 2.16 22.19 18.70
N ALA A 457 1.12 21.73 18.00
CA ALA A 457 0.58 20.38 18.14
C ALA A 457 1.60 19.27 17.82
N ALA A 458 2.61 19.55 17.00
CA ALA A 458 3.72 18.62 16.75
C ALA A 458 4.49 18.27 18.04
N TYR A 459 4.61 19.23 18.96
CA TYR A 459 5.30 19.03 20.24
C TYR A 459 4.36 18.48 21.31
N SER A 460 3.13 19.00 21.39
CA SER A 460 2.17 18.52 22.38
C SER A 460 1.65 17.11 22.09
N SER A 461 1.78 16.63 20.84
CA SER A 461 1.52 15.24 20.48
C SER A 461 2.62 14.27 20.94
N GLY A 462 3.82 14.78 21.23
CA GLY A 462 5.02 14.01 21.55
C GLY A 462 5.86 13.58 20.34
N VAL A 463 5.47 13.95 19.12
CA VAL A 463 6.18 13.59 17.88
C VAL A 463 7.48 14.40 17.73
N LEU A 464 7.41 15.70 18.02
CA LEU A 464 8.58 16.56 18.21
C LEU A 464 8.82 16.84 19.69
N SER A 465 10.08 17.04 20.06
CA SER A 465 10.49 17.33 21.44
C SER A 465 11.10 18.73 21.55
N SER A 466 11.46 19.13 22.78
CA SER A 466 12.13 20.40 23.04
C SER A 466 13.55 20.50 22.46
N THR A 467 14.14 19.40 22.00
CA THR A 467 15.46 19.39 21.33
C THR A 467 15.35 19.56 19.81
N ASP A 468 14.14 19.44 19.24
CA ASP A 468 13.90 19.68 17.83
C ASP A 468 13.76 21.19 17.54
N PRO A 469 13.98 21.64 16.28
CA PRO A 469 13.75 23.03 15.91
C PRO A 469 12.32 23.48 16.23
N VAL A 470 12.15 24.73 16.67
CA VAL A 470 10.84 25.32 17.02
C VAL A 470 10.25 26.05 15.83
N TYR A 471 9.02 25.68 15.44
CA TYR A 471 8.29 26.31 14.34
C TYR A 471 7.10 27.15 14.83
N PRO A 472 6.84 28.32 14.23
CA PRO A 472 5.74 29.19 14.65
C PRO A 472 4.36 28.62 14.27
N ASN A 473 3.31 29.02 15.01
CA ASN A 473 1.91 28.67 14.75
C ASN A 473 1.34 29.38 13.51
N THR A 474 1.88 29.01 12.36
CA THR A 474 1.54 29.53 11.04
C THR A 474 1.56 28.38 10.04
N ILE A 475 0.90 28.53 8.88
CA ILE A 475 0.94 27.48 7.84
C ILE A 475 2.37 27.25 7.34
N GLN A 476 3.19 28.29 7.21
CA GLN A 476 4.62 28.13 6.92
C GLN A 476 5.32 27.25 7.98
N GLY A 477 5.10 27.53 9.26
CA GLY A 477 5.67 26.71 10.34
C GLY A 477 5.14 25.27 10.33
N LEU A 478 3.87 25.06 9.98
CA LEU A 478 3.28 23.74 9.84
C LEU A 478 3.98 22.93 8.73
N ILE A 479 4.15 23.52 7.55
CA ILE A 479 4.88 22.91 6.42
C ILE A 479 6.30 22.50 6.86
N GLN A 480 7.00 23.40 7.54
CA GLN A 480 8.37 23.13 8.02
C GLN A 480 8.41 22.01 9.07
N ALA A 481 7.43 21.95 9.98
CA ALA A 481 7.31 20.89 10.98
C ALA A 481 6.98 19.52 10.36
N ILE A 482 6.11 19.47 9.35
CA ILE A 482 5.81 18.27 8.58
C ILE A 482 7.08 17.77 7.88
N ASN A 483 7.76 18.64 7.13
CA ASN A 483 8.98 18.28 6.41
C ASN A 483 10.06 17.76 7.37
N TYR A 484 10.25 18.42 8.53
CA TYR A 484 11.20 17.97 9.55
C TYR A 484 10.82 16.61 10.14
N THR A 485 9.53 16.37 10.40
CA THR A 485 9.04 15.10 10.92
C THR A 485 9.34 13.95 9.96
N ILE A 486 9.13 14.14 8.66
CA ILE A 486 9.45 13.15 7.63
C ILE A 486 10.96 12.91 7.57
N HIS A 487 11.75 13.97 7.40
CA HIS A 487 13.20 13.84 7.29
C HIS A 487 13.86 13.16 8.50
N LYS A 488 13.36 13.45 9.70
CA LYS A 488 13.84 12.85 10.95
C LYS A 488 13.50 11.36 11.07
N ASN A 489 12.30 10.97 10.65
CA ASN A 489 11.77 9.64 10.93
C ASN A 489 11.95 8.65 9.77
N GLU A 490 11.95 9.11 8.52
CA GLU A 490 12.15 8.30 7.32
C GLU A 490 13.14 8.98 6.36
N PRO A 491 14.46 8.86 6.63
CA PRO A 491 15.49 9.53 5.82
C PRO A 491 15.62 8.98 4.39
N ASN A 492 15.06 7.81 4.08
CA ASN A 492 15.03 7.27 2.71
C ASN A 492 13.80 7.74 1.92
N ALA A 493 12.88 8.50 2.52
CA ALA A 493 11.77 9.10 1.79
C ALA A 493 12.25 10.26 0.91
N SER A 494 11.95 10.17 -0.39
CA SER A 494 11.86 11.34 -1.25
C SER A 494 10.44 11.89 -1.13
N PHE A 495 10.30 13.10 -0.62
CA PHE A 495 8.99 13.72 -0.45
C PHE A 495 8.94 15.13 -1.05
N GLY A 496 7.74 15.60 -1.35
CA GLY A 496 7.51 16.86 -2.03
C GLY A 496 6.06 17.34 -1.95
N TRP A 497 5.86 18.64 -2.18
CA TRP A 497 4.55 19.29 -2.07
C TRP A 497 3.89 19.42 -3.43
N GLN A 498 2.58 19.19 -3.48
CA GLN A 498 1.80 19.30 -4.71
C GLN A 498 1.37 20.75 -4.99
N PHE A 499 1.36 21.12 -6.27
CA PHE A 499 0.98 22.40 -6.84
C PHE A 499 -0.22 22.24 -7.75
N ASN A 500 -1.25 23.06 -7.53
CA ASN A 500 -2.44 23.05 -8.36
C ASN A 500 -2.38 24.03 -9.52
N LEU A 501 -2.84 23.59 -10.70
CA LEU A 501 -3.02 24.46 -11.87
C LEU A 501 -4.03 25.60 -11.63
N TRP A 502 -4.93 25.41 -10.65
CA TRP A 502 -5.96 26.37 -10.28
C TRP A 502 -5.58 27.24 -9.07
N ALA A 503 -4.41 27.04 -8.45
CA ALA A 503 -4.03 27.73 -7.21
C ALA A 503 -4.06 29.26 -7.33
N SER A 504 -3.68 29.80 -8.50
CA SER A 504 -3.67 31.25 -8.70
C SER A 504 -5.11 31.81 -8.80
N PRO A 505 -5.44 32.85 -8.02
CA PRO A 505 -6.68 33.62 -8.20
C PRO A 505 -6.62 34.62 -9.37
N GLY A 506 -5.59 34.54 -10.23
CA GLY A 506 -5.35 35.47 -11.33
C GLY A 506 -4.70 36.77 -10.87
N VAL A 507 -3.53 36.64 -10.22
CA VAL A 507 -2.79 37.76 -9.60
C VAL A 507 -2.34 38.77 -10.67
N THR A 508 -1.81 38.27 -11.79
CA THR A 508 -1.25 39.05 -12.89
C THR A 508 -2.18 39.13 -14.11
N VAL A 509 -3.12 38.18 -14.24
CA VAL A 509 -4.06 38.11 -15.36
C VAL A 509 -5.44 37.62 -14.92
N ASN A 510 -6.48 37.96 -15.67
CA ASN A 510 -7.80 37.33 -15.47
C ASN A 510 -7.78 35.92 -16.07
N ILE A 511 -7.94 34.92 -15.21
CA ILE A 511 -7.98 33.51 -15.62
C ILE A 511 -9.42 33.18 -16.05
N PRO A 512 -9.64 32.61 -17.25
CA PRO A 512 -10.97 32.24 -17.70
C PRO A 512 -11.54 31.09 -16.87
N SER A 513 -12.86 30.88 -16.93
CA SER A 513 -13.52 29.76 -16.23
C SER A 513 -13.05 28.38 -16.71
N THR A 514 -12.45 28.32 -17.90
CA THR A 514 -11.83 27.14 -18.51
C THR A 514 -10.39 26.89 -18.02
N GLY A 515 -9.90 27.69 -17.07
CA GLY A 515 -8.61 27.48 -16.41
C GLY A 515 -7.41 28.15 -17.10
N LEU A 516 -6.28 28.18 -16.39
CA LEU A 516 -5.09 28.90 -16.81
C LEU A 516 -4.47 28.33 -18.09
N MET A 517 -4.46 27.00 -18.26
CA MET A 517 -3.88 26.35 -19.44
C MET A 517 -4.62 26.69 -20.74
N ARG A 518 -5.88 27.12 -20.63
CA ARG A 518 -6.73 27.51 -21.76
C ARG A 518 -6.76 29.01 -22.02
N ILE A 519 -5.98 29.80 -21.29
CA ILE A 519 -5.95 31.25 -21.51
C ILE A 519 -5.49 31.63 -22.92
N THR A 520 -4.70 30.77 -23.58
CA THR A 520 -4.28 30.92 -24.99
C THR A 520 -5.44 30.90 -25.97
N ASP A 521 -6.59 30.31 -25.63
CA ASP A 521 -7.78 30.31 -26.48
C ASP A 521 -8.32 31.73 -26.69
N SER A 522 -8.10 32.60 -25.70
CA SER A 522 -8.60 33.99 -25.71
C SER A 522 -7.51 35.02 -26.03
N LEU A 523 -6.29 34.81 -25.53
CA LEU A 523 -5.17 35.75 -25.71
C LEU A 523 -4.28 35.43 -26.91
N GLY A 524 -4.50 34.29 -27.57
CA GLY A 524 -3.56 33.72 -28.53
C GLY A 524 -2.31 33.13 -27.85
N ILE A 525 -1.54 32.36 -28.61
CA ILE A 525 -0.41 31.56 -28.09
C ILE A 525 0.65 32.44 -27.40
N SER A 526 1.15 33.48 -28.06
CA SER A 526 2.29 34.27 -27.54
C SER A 526 1.93 35.01 -26.24
N ALA A 527 0.83 35.75 -26.23
CA ALA A 527 0.42 36.51 -25.03
C ALA A 527 -0.12 35.58 -23.93
N GLY A 528 -0.82 34.50 -24.30
CA GLY A 528 -1.31 33.50 -23.36
C GLY A 528 -0.17 32.76 -22.66
N ARG A 529 0.82 32.23 -23.39
CA ARG A 529 2.00 31.56 -22.79
C ARG A 529 2.81 32.48 -21.89
N ALA A 530 2.97 33.76 -22.27
CA ALA A 530 3.59 34.76 -21.39
C ALA A 530 2.79 34.99 -20.10
N ALA A 531 1.45 34.95 -20.15
CA ALA A 531 0.61 35.05 -18.98
C ALA A 531 0.71 33.80 -18.08
N ILE A 532 0.73 32.61 -18.69
CA ILE A 532 0.91 31.33 -17.96
C ILE A 532 2.24 31.33 -17.20
N ALA A 533 3.35 31.69 -17.85
CA ALA A 533 4.65 31.73 -17.20
C ALA A 533 4.68 32.72 -16.01
N ARG A 534 4.08 33.92 -16.16
CA ARG A 534 4.00 34.88 -15.06
C ARG A 534 3.18 34.36 -13.88
N GLU A 535 2.02 33.77 -14.14
CA GLU A 535 1.19 33.17 -13.08
C GLU A 535 1.90 31.99 -12.41
N ALA A 536 2.54 31.11 -13.18
CA ALA A 536 3.33 30.00 -12.66
C ALA A 536 4.44 30.49 -11.71
N GLN A 537 5.17 31.54 -12.09
CA GLN A 537 6.21 32.13 -11.24
C GLN A 537 5.62 32.69 -9.93
N VAL A 538 4.45 33.31 -9.97
CA VAL A 538 3.76 33.80 -8.76
C VAL A 538 3.37 32.64 -7.86
N VAL A 539 2.83 31.54 -8.41
CA VAL A 539 2.51 30.33 -7.65
C VAL A 539 3.78 29.73 -7.03
N ALA A 540 4.85 29.54 -7.82
CA ALA A 540 6.14 29.05 -7.33
C ALA A 540 6.66 29.85 -6.13
N ASN A 541 6.69 31.18 -6.25
CA ASN A 541 7.15 32.06 -5.18
C ASN A 541 6.28 31.97 -3.93
N TYR A 542 4.95 31.87 -4.08
CA TYR A 542 4.05 31.73 -2.94
C TYR A 542 4.34 30.45 -2.13
N TYR A 543 4.53 29.33 -2.83
CA TYR A 543 4.81 28.03 -2.23
C TYR A 543 6.22 27.97 -1.62
N LEU A 544 7.24 28.48 -2.32
CA LEU A 544 8.62 28.56 -1.80
C LEU A 544 8.70 29.41 -0.54
N ASN A 545 8.05 30.57 -0.53
CA ASN A 545 7.94 31.42 0.66
C ASN A 545 7.16 30.72 1.78
N GLY A 546 6.30 29.75 1.45
CA GLY A 546 5.64 28.84 2.39
C GLY A 546 6.54 27.81 3.06
N GLY A 547 7.79 27.67 2.62
CA GLY A 547 8.73 26.72 3.20
C GLY A 547 8.67 25.31 2.61
N ILE A 548 8.01 25.11 1.47
CA ILE A 548 7.86 23.77 0.86
C ILE A 548 9.19 23.05 0.57
N ALA A 549 10.29 23.79 0.39
CA ALA A 549 11.64 23.26 0.15
C ALA A 549 12.47 23.04 1.45
N SER A 550 11.89 23.23 2.64
CA SER A 550 12.63 23.09 3.90
C SER A 550 12.88 21.62 4.24
N ASN A 551 13.91 21.37 5.07
CA ASN A 551 14.12 20.09 5.75
C ASN A 551 14.15 18.86 4.82
N GLY A 552 14.75 18.97 3.63
CA GLY A 552 14.98 17.81 2.75
C GLY A 552 13.83 17.46 1.81
N ALA A 553 12.77 18.27 1.73
CA ALA A 553 11.78 18.16 0.66
C ALA A 553 12.48 18.30 -0.71
N SER A 554 12.27 17.32 -1.57
CA SER A 554 13.17 16.99 -2.68
C SER A 554 12.57 17.15 -4.07
N PHE A 555 11.27 17.32 -4.18
CA PHE A 555 10.57 17.56 -5.44
C PHE A 555 9.33 18.44 -5.24
N VAL A 556 8.76 18.90 -6.35
CA VAL A 556 7.40 19.44 -6.40
C VAL A 556 6.51 18.53 -7.24
N SER A 557 5.24 18.43 -6.90
CA SER A 557 4.26 17.66 -7.65
C SER A 557 3.29 18.58 -8.40
N ILE A 558 2.84 18.23 -9.59
CA ILE A 558 1.87 19.03 -10.37
C ILE A 558 0.80 18.13 -10.96
N ASP A 559 -0.47 18.44 -10.71
CA ASP A 559 -1.63 17.68 -11.20
C ASP A 559 -2.19 18.25 -12.51
N LYS A 560 -3.02 17.48 -13.22
CA LYS A 560 -3.90 18.01 -14.27
C LYS A 560 -5.31 18.20 -13.75
N TYR A 561 -5.94 17.10 -13.33
CA TYR A 561 -7.27 16.96 -12.73
C TYR A 561 -7.53 15.45 -12.52
N GLY A 562 -8.34 15.06 -11.53
CA GLY A 562 -8.53 13.64 -11.18
C GLY A 562 -9.54 12.86 -12.04
N LEU A 563 -10.42 13.52 -12.79
CA LEU A 563 -11.38 12.87 -13.70
C LEU A 563 -10.93 13.00 -15.15
N ASP A 564 -11.01 11.92 -15.92
CA ASP A 564 -10.76 11.94 -17.36
C ASP A 564 -11.64 12.97 -18.05
N ALA A 565 -11.07 13.60 -19.07
CA ALA A 565 -11.65 14.74 -19.75
C ALA A 565 -13.08 14.51 -20.27
N ALA A 566 -13.37 13.33 -20.82
CA ALA A 566 -14.69 13.03 -21.34
C ALA A 566 -15.76 12.84 -20.24
N GLY A 567 -15.35 12.55 -19.00
CA GLY A 567 -16.23 12.42 -17.84
C GLY A 567 -17.01 13.68 -17.49
N THR A 568 -16.63 14.84 -18.06
CA THR A 568 -17.39 16.08 -17.92
C THR A 568 -18.49 16.28 -18.97
N GLY A 569 -18.77 15.29 -19.83
CA GLY A 569 -19.89 15.30 -20.77
C GLY A 569 -19.65 15.97 -22.13
N SER A 570 -18.39 16.21 -22.51
CA SER A 570 -18.02 16.95 -23.74
C SER A 570 -17.23 16.11 -24.76
N ALA A 571 -17.37 14.78 -24.77
CA ALA A 571 -16.59 13.90 -25.65
C ALA A 571 -16.80 14.20 -27.15
N SER A 572 -18.03 14.54 -27.59
CA SER A 572 -18.32 14.84 -28.99
C SER A 572 -17.86 16.24 -29.44
N ASP A 573 -17.69 17.16 -28.48
CA ASP A 573 -17.22 18.54 -28.69
C ASP A 573 -16.13 18.89 -27.65
N PRO A 574 -14.91 18.35 -27.81
CA PRO A 574 -13.83 18.55 -26.85
C PRO A 574 -13.39 20.02 -26.73
N ALA A 575 -13.70 20.87 -27.71
CA ALA A 575 -13.41 22.30 -27.64
C ALA A 575 -14.19 23.01 -26.52
N SER A 576 -15.39 22.52 -26.19
CA SER A 576 -16.22 23.01 -25.09
C SER A 576 -15.76 22.53 -23.70
N ALA A 577 -14.91 21.50 -23.66
CA ALA A 577 -14.47 20.87 -22.42
C ALA A 577 -13.36 21.69 -21.74
N THR A 578 -13.44 21.88 -20.43
CA THR A 578 -12.34 22.48 -19.67
C THR A 578 -11.07 21.62 -19.71
N TRP A 579 -11.24 20.29 -19.65
CA TRP A 579 -10.13 19.35 -19.38
C TRP A 579 -9.75 18.45 -20.56
N PHE A 580 -10.52 18.46 -21.66
CA PHE A 580 -10.17 17.72 -22.88
C PHE A 580 -9.21 18.53 -23.72
N TRP A 581 -7.94 18.51 -23.35
CA TRP A 581 -6.92 19.35 -23.95
C TRP A 581 -6.47 18.85 -25.32
N ASN A 582 -6.18 19.80 -26.22
CA ASN A 582 -5.39 19.51 -27.41
C ASN A 582 -3.88 19.69 -27.11
N ALA A 583 -3.02 19.44 -28.09
CA ALA A 583 -1.57 19.53 -27.92
C ALA A 583 -1.08 20.93 -27.49
N ASP A 584 -1.72 22.02 -27.92
CA ASP A 584 -1.32 23.37 -27.51
C ASP A 584 -1.54 23.60 -26.01
N HIS A 585 -2.65 23.09 -25.44
CA HIS A 585 -2.93 23.17 -24.00
C HIS A 585 -1.98 22.29 -23.18
N TRP A 586 -1.62 21.12 -23.68
CA TRP A 586 -0.61 20.28 -23.04
C TRP A 586 0.79 20.90 -23.07
N ASN A 587 1.16 21.57 -24.17
CA ASN A 587 2.39 22.35 -24.24
C ASN A 587 2.36 23.55 -23.28
N ASN A 588 1.20 24.16 -23.05
CA ASN A 588 1.02 25.17 -22.01
C ASN A 588 1.22 24.59 -20.60
N TYR A 589 0.74 23.38 -20.35
CA TYR A 589 0.98 22.63 -19.11
C TYR A 589 2.48 22.38 -18.89
N LEU A 590 3.19 21.92 -19.92
CA LEU A 590 4.65 21.74 -19.83
C LEU A 590 5.41 23.06 -19.64
N LEU A 591 4.92 24.18 -20.17
CA LEU A 591 5.48 25.51 -19.90
C LEU A 591 5.25 25.93 -18.43
N TYR A 592 4.05 25.70 -17.90
CA TYR A 592 3.76 25.94 -16.49
C TYR A 592 4.71 25.13 -15.61
N THR A 593 4.80 23.82 -15.88
CA THR A 593 5.70 22.89 -15.20
C THR A 593 7.16 23.33 -15.24
N GLN A 594 7.67 23.69 -16.43
CA GLN A 594 9.03 24.19 -16.58
C GLN A 594 9.27 25.48 -15.78
N THR A 595 8.27 26.36 -15.73
CA THR A 595 8.39 27.61 -14.96
C THR A 595 8.42 27.35 -13.46
N ILE A 596 7.62 26.40 -12.96
CA ILE A 596 7.69 25.95 -11.57
C ILE A 596 9.08 25.36 -11.28
N HIS A 597 9.54 24.41 -12.10
CA HIS A 597 10.88 23.80 -11.96
C HIS A 597 12.00 24.85 -11.90
N ASN A 598 12.00 25.79 -12.85
CA ASN A 598 13.02 26.84 -12.93
C ASN A 598 12.97 27.81 -11.75
N SER A 599 11.78 28.05 -11.18
CA SER A 599 11.60 28.97 -10.06
C SER A 599 11.93 28.31 -8.71
N THR A 600 11.63 27.02 -8.55
CA THR A 600 11.87 26.27 -7.31
C THR A 600 13.24 25.62 -7.26
N HIS A 601 13.87 25.39 -8.43
CA HIS A 601 15.07 24.56 -8.58
C HIS A 601 14.89 23.13 -8.09
N LEU A 602 13.64 22.65 -7.99
CA LEU A 602 13.30 21.30 -7.60
C LEU A 602 12.84 20.50 -8.82
N PRO A 603 13.19 19.20 -8.92
CA PRO A 603 12.63 18.33 -9.93
C PRO A 603 11.10 18.22 -9.76
N VAL A 604 10.42 17.90 -10.86
CA VAL A 604 8.96 17.79 -10.89
C VAL A 604 8.54 16.32 -11.01
N ILE A 605 7.55 15.93 -10.22
CA ILE A 605 6.78 14.70 -10.42
C ILE A 605 5.39 15.11 -10.90
N LEU A 606 4.95 14.61 -12.05
CA LEU A 606 3.58 14.84 -12.48
C LEU A 606 2.67 13.88 -11.75
N TRP A 607 1.70 14.42 -11.03
CA TRP A 607 0.69 13.67 -10.29
C TRP A 607 -0.48 14.61 -10.02
N GLN A 608 -1.74 14.25 -10.26
CA GLN A 608 -2.23 13.02 -10.86
C GLN A 608 -2.53 13.24 -12.35
N ILE A 609 -2.06 12.32 -13.19
CA ILE A 609 -2.31 12.33 -14.63
C ILE A 609 -3.37 11.27 -14.98
N PRO A 610 -4.53 11.66 -15.54
CA PRO A 610 -5.57 10.72 -15.94
C PRO A 610 -5.10 9.67 -16.96
N VAL A 611 -5.83 8.55 -16.97
CA VAL A 611 -5.65 7.47 -17.95
C VAL A 611 -6.61 7.71 -19.13
N GLY A 612 -7.13 6.64 -19.76
CA GLY A 612 -7.85 6.70 -21.03
C GLY A 612 -6.96 6.97 -22.24
N HIS A 613 -7.60 7.12 -23.40
CA HIS A 613 -6.95 7.52 -24.64
C HIS A 613 -7.98 8.19 -25.56
N ILE A 614 -7.51 8.90 -26.57
CA ILE A 614 -8.38 9.36 -27.64
C ILE A 614 -8.85 8.12 -28.43
N ASN A 615 -10.16 7.98 -28.60
CA ASN A 615 -10.73 6.85 -29.32
C ASN A 615 -10.22 6.76 -30.76
N THR A 616 -10.32 5.56 -31.35
CA THR A 616 -9.86 5.23 -32.72
C THR A 616 -8.34 5.33 -32.92
N THR A 617 -7.59 5.00 -31.87
CA THR A 617 -6.16 4.76 -31.91
C THR A 617 -5.78 3.78 -33.03
N HIS A 618 -4.63 4.02 -33.66
CA HIS A 618 -3.99 3.13 -34.63
C HIS A 618 -2.88 2.29 -33.99
N ALA A 619 -2.68 2.45 -32.67
CA ALA A 619 -1.81 1.56 -31.92
C ALA A 619 -2.28 0.11 -32.05
N VAL A 620 -1.32 -0.80 -32.24
CA VAL A 620 -1.61 -2.23 -32.40
C VAL A 620 -1.82 -2.84 -31.02
N ASP A 621 -3.00 -3.42 -30.82
CA ASP A 621 -3.32 -4.21 -29.64
C ASP A 621 -2.51 -5.53 -29.66
N PRO A 622 -1.62 -5.78 -28.67
CA PRO A 622 -0.78 -6.97 -28.65
C PRO A 622 -1.49 -8.22 -28.10
N TYR A 623 -2.73 -8.11 -27.62
CA TYR A 623 -3.47 -9.22 -27.03
C TYR A 623 -4.18 -10.08 -28.08
N PRO A 624 -4.23 -11.42 -27.91
CA PRO A 624 -4.93 -12.30 -28.82
C PRO A 624 -6.44 -12.00 -28.89
N GLY A 625 -7.04 -12.13 -30.08
CA GLY A 625 -8.48 -12.03 -30.28
C GLY A 625 -9.04 -10.62 -30.52
N THR A 626 -8.17 -9.60 -30.56
CA THR A 626 -8.54 -8.18 -30.75
C THR A 626 -8.49 -7.71 -32.20
N ASN A 627 -8.02 -8.57 -33.11
CA ASN A 627 -7.65 -8.21 -34.49
C ASN A 627 -6.67 -7.03 -34.57
N GLY A 628 -5.86 -6.83 -33.53
CA GLY A 628 -4.88 -5.75 -33.43
C GLY A 628 -5.48 -4.38 -33.12
N GLN A 629 -6.73 -4.31 -32.65
CA GLN A 629 -7.42 -3.06 -32.34
C GLN A 629 -7.85 -3.00 -30.88
N PHE A 630 -7.52 -1.90 -30.21
CA PHE A 630 -8.01 -1.64 -28.86
C PHE A 630 -9.52 -1.31 -28.88
N PRO A 631 -10.26 -1.67 -27.81
CA PRO A 631 -11.67 -1.33 -27.70
C PRO A 631 -11.87 0.20 -27.63
N LEU A 632 -13.05 0.65 -28.06
CA LEU A 632 -13.45 2.05 -27.87
C LEU A 632 -13.92 2.27 -26.44
N LEU A 633 -13.56 3.42 -25.87
CA LEU A 633 -14.10 3.94 -24.63
C LEU A 633 -15.47 4.56 -24.91
N ASP A 634 -16.53 4.07 -24.25
CA ASP A 634 -17.90 4.48 -24.52
C ASP A 634 -18.29 5.81 -23.84
N ASN A 635 -17.36 6.39 -23.08
CA ASN A 635 -17.56 7.58 -22.26
C ASN A 635 -18.64 7.42 -21.18
N SER A 636 -18.75 6.21 -20.61
CA SER A 636 -19.45 5.92 -19.37
C SER A 636 -18.50 5.93 -18.17
N SER A 637 -19.03 5.81 -16.95
CA SER A 637 -18.23 5.77 -15.73
C SER A 637 -17.14 4.71 -15.84
N MET A 638 -15.90 5.08 -15.52
CA MET A 638 -14.68 4.28 -15.65
C MET A 638 -14.24 3.98 -17.09
N HIS A 639 -14.90 4.49 -18.12
CA HIS A 639 -14.56 4.24 -19.53
C HIS A 639 -14.56 5.56 -20.33
N TYR A 640 -13.93 6.59 -19.79
CA TYR A 640 -13.85 7.92 -20.36
C TYR A 640 -12.56 8.10 -21.19
N GLU A 641 -12.67 8.78 -22.32
CA GLU A 641 -11.49 9.26 -23.07
C GLU A 641 -10.75 10.37 -22.30
N ASP A 642 -9.42 10.34 -22.33
CA ASP A 642 -8.54 11.50 -22.06
C ASP A 642 -7.47 11.61 -23.15
N SER A 643 -6.78 12.75 -23.15
CA SER A 643 -5.70 13.06 -24.07
C SER A 643 -4.31 12.96 -23.43
N ALA A 644 -4.22 12.77 -22.10
CA ALA A 644 -2.94 12.78 -21.39
C ALA A 644 -2.01 11.66 -21.86
N PRO A 645 -2.44 10.38 -21.85
CA PRO A 645 -1.55 9.31 -22.27
C PRO A 645 -1.19 9.42 -23.76
N THR A 646 -2.15 9.81 -24.60
CA THR A 646 -1.93 10.09 -26.03
C THR A 646 -0.89 11.20 -26.26
N PHE A 647 -0.88 12.26 -25.45
CA PHE A 647 0.12 13.34 -25.56
C PHE A 647 1.51 12.87 -25.12
N PHE A 648 1.62 12.25 -23.94
CA PHE A 648 2.91 11.85 -23.39
C PHE A 648 3.54 10.67 -24.15
N LEU A 649 2.78 9.59 -24.35
CA LEU A 649 3.27 8.36 -24.99
C LEU A 649 3.24 8.45 -26.53
N GLY A 650 2.46 9.37 -27.08
CA GLY A 650 2.25 9.54 -28.51
C GLY A 650 1.19 8.56 -29.04
N ASP A 651 0.50 8.96 -30.10
CA ASP A 651 -0.43 8.09 -30.82
C ASP A 651 -0.74 8.63 -32.23
N THR A 652 -1.31 7.77 -33.07
CA THR A 652 -1.98 8.15 -34.32
C THR A 652 -3.44 7.71 -34.26
N PHE A 653 -4.38 8.59 -34.59
CA PHE A 653 -5.82 8.31 -34.43
C PHE A 653 -6.69 8.99 -35.48
N THR A 654 -7.93 8.52 -35.65
CA THR A 654 -8.91 9.06 -36.61
C THR A 654 -10.18 9.52 -35.88
N PRO A 655 -10.24 10.76 -35.36
CA PRO A 655 -11.15 11.18 -34.28
C PRO A 655 -12.66 11.18 -34.58
N GLY A 656 -13.10 10.65 -35.74
CA GLY A 656 -14.47 10.25 -36.02
C GLY A 656 -15.42 11.37 -36.49
N SER A 657 -15.08 12.64 -36.26
CA SER A 657 -15.87 13.79 -36.72
C SER A 657 -15.00 14.98 -37.09
N THR A 658 -15.52 15.86 -37.97
CA THR A 658 -14.84 17.11 -38.34
C THR A 658 -14.61 18.02 -37.14
N THR A 659 -15.55 18.08 -36.19
CA THR A 659 -15.41 18.86 -34.95
C THR A 659 -14.20 18.39 -34.14
N ARG A 660 -14.10 17.09 -33.88
CA ARG A 660 -12.99 16.52 -33.12
C ARG A 660 -11.67 16.62 -33.90
N PHE A 661 -11.70 16.39 -35.22
CA PHE A 661 -10.53 16.56 -36.07
C PHE A 661 -9.95 17.97 -35.99
N ASN A 662 -10.77 19.00 -36.21
CA ASN A 662 -10.32 20.40 -36.14
C ASN A 662 -9.74 20.75 -34.76
N TYR A 663 -10.33 20.22 -33.70
CA TYR A 663 -9.86 20.47 -32.35
C TYR A 663 -8.51 19.81 -32.06
N PHE A 664 -8.38 18.50 -32.27
CA PHE A 664 -7.14 17.77 -31.97
C PHE A 664 -6.02 18.04 -32.98
N ALA A 665 -6.33 18.54 -34.18
CA ALA A 665 -5.35 19.00 -35.16
C ALA A 665 -4.87 20.43 -34.90
N THR A 666 -5.42 21.12 -33.89
CA THR A 666 -4.98 22.47 -33.54
C THR A 666 -3.51 22.46 -33.14
N ASN A 667 -2.72 23.30 -33.81
CA ASN A 667 -1.29 23.43 -33.61
C ASN A 667 -0.83 24.88 -33.84
N ALA A 668 -1.49 25.83 -33.18
CA ALA A 668 -1.14 27.23 -33.25
C ALA A 668 0.23 27.52 -32.57
N GLY A 669 0.65 26.64 -31.67
CA GLY A 669 1.96 26.68 -31.00
C GLY A 669 3.14 26.22 -31.86
N GLY A 670 2.90 25.62 -33.04
CA GLY A 670 3.94 25.20 -33.97
C GLY A 670 4.72 23.96 -33.53
N ASP A 671 4.07 23.03 -32.84
CA ASP A 671 4.63 21.76 -32.41
C ASP A 671 4.88 20.82 -33.60
N PRO A 672 6.14 20.47 -33.92
CA PRO A 672 6.45 19.62 -35.07
C PRO A 672 5.95 18.17 -34.90
N LYS A 673 5.57 17.74 -33.70
CA LYS A 673 5.07 16.39 -33.42
C LYS A 673 3.57 16.24 -33.68
N VAL A 674 2.86 17.33 -33.94
CA VAL A 674 1.44 17.32 -34.30
C VAL A 674 1.31 17.43 -35.82
N THR A 675 0.99 16.32 -36.48
CA THR A 675 0.85 16.26 -37.94
C THR A 675 -0.49 15.66 -38.35
N THR A 676 -0.90 15.94 -39.58
CA THR A 676 -2.14 15.42 -40.16
C THR A 676 -1.91 14.80 -41.53
N SER A 677 -2.67 13.75 -41.84
CA SER A 677 -2.71 13.11 -43.16
C SER A 677 -4.13 12.62 -43.43
N GLY A 678 -4.82 13.26 -44.37
CA GLY A 678 -6.25 13.03 -44.57
C GLY A 678 -7.05 13.33 -43.29
N ASN A 679 -7.80 12.34 -42.79
CA ASN A 679 -8.59 12.44 -41.55
C ASN A 679 -7.84 11.90 -40.32
N THR A 680 -6.56 11.56 -40.46
CA THR A 680 -5.74 11.00 -39.40
C THR A 680 -4.85 12.09 -38.81
N ILE A 681 -4.70 12.06 -37.49
CA ILE A 681 -3.86 12.95 -36.71
C ILE A 681 -2.79 12.09 -36.03
N THR A 682 -1.55 12.55 -36.04
CA THR A 682 -0.47 11.97 -35.26
C THR A 682 0.02 12.98 -34.25
N TRP A 683 0.09 12.56 -33.00
CA TRP A 683 0.86 13.23 -31.94
C TRP A 683 2.06 12.34 -31.63
N GLY A 684 3.28 12.83 -31.89
CA GLY A 684 4.49 12.16 -31.40
C GLY A 684 4.56 12.14 -29.87
N SER A 685 5.39 11.28 -29.29
CA SER A 685 5.60 11.26 -27.83
C SER A 685 6.21 12.57 -27.32
N HIS A 686 5.68 13.10 -26.22
CA HIS A 686 6.17 14.29 -25.54
C HIS A 686 6.96 14.00 -24.25
N MET A 687 7.44 12.76 -24.07
CA MET A 687 8.27 12.39 -22.90
C MET A 687 9.57 13.21 -22.82
N GLN A 688 10.16 13.56 -23.96
CA GLN A 688 11.37 14.38 -24.00
C GLN A 688 11.10 15.83 -23.58
N GLU A 689 9.97 16.40 -23.97
CA GLU A 689 9.52 17.73 -23.57
C GLU A 689 9.17 17.75 -22.08
N ALA A 690 8.53 16.69 -21.56
CA ALA A 690 8.32 16.53 -20.12
C ALA A 690 9.65 16.56 -19.35
N LYS A 691 10.66 15.78 -19.77
CA LYS A 691 12.01 15.86 -19.20
C LYS A 691 12.58 17.28 -19.26
N ASN A 692 12.46 17.97 -20.41
CA ASN A 692 12.99 19.33 -20.58
C ASN A 692 12.27 20.37 -19.70
N SER A 693 11.08 20.05 -19.21
CA SER A 693 10.34 20.83 -18.22
C SER A 693 10.72 20.50 -16.78
N GLY A 694 11.75 19.67 -16.55
CA GLY A 694 12.22 19.28 -15.22
C GLY A 694 11.49 18.08 -14.62
N VAL A 695 10.66 17.39 -15.42
CA VAL A 695 9.93 16.20 -14.96
C VAL A 695 10.88 15.01 -14.85
N ILE A 696 10.81 14.31 -13.72
CA ILE A 696 11.57 13.08 -13.46
C ILE A 696 10.69 11.83 -13.36
N ALA A 697 9.40 11.98 -13.08
CA ALA A 697 8.43 10.90 -13.02
C ALA A 697 7.03 11.38 -13.43
N ILE A 698 6.22 10.50 -14.02
CA ILE A 698 4.81 10.74 -14.34
C ILE A 698 3.97 9.64 -13.69
N LEU A 699 3.11 10.02 -12.75
CA LEU A 699 2.23 9.12 -12.01
C LEU A 699 0.82 9.18 -12.61
N PHE A 700 0.43 8.09 -13.29
CA PHE A 700 -0.88 7.92 -13.92
C PHE A 700 -1.85 7.18 -12.99
N GLY A 701 -3.15 7.42 -13.14
CA GLY A 701 -4.15 6.60 -12.48
C GLY A 701 -5.50 7.29 -12.30
N PRO A 702 -6.54 6.54 -11.90
CA PRO A 702 -7.88 7.06 -11.71
C PRO A 702 -7.96 8.04 -10.52
N GLY A 703 -8.01 9.34 -10.79
CA GLY A 703 -8.05 10.34 -9.70
C GLY A 703 -9.33 10.49 -8.93
N VAL A 704 -10.36 9.78 -9.38
CA VAL A 704 -11.61 9.56 -8.68
C VAL A 704 -12.15 8.21 -9.14
N GLY A 705 -12.95 7.53 -8.31
CA GLY A 705 -13.47 6.20 -8.68
C GLY A 705 -14.41 6.15 -9.89
N GLY A 706 -14.77 7.30 -10.47
CA GLY A 706 -15.49 7.37 -11.74
C GLY A 706 -14.58 7.42 -12.98
N SER A 707 -13.28 7.59 -12.79
CA SER A 707 -12.27 7.72 -13.85
C SER A 707 -11.91 6.38 -14.46
N THR A 708 -11.36 6.42 -15.68
CA THR A 708 -10.76 5.24 -16.30
C THR A 708 -9.55 4.75 -15.53
N ASP A 709 -9.51 3.45 -15.38
CA ASP A 709 -8.56 2.69 -14.57
C ASP A 709 -7.60 1.95 -15.50
N ASP A 710 -6.30 2.15 -15.29
CA ASP A 710 -5.20 1.49 -16.00
C ASP A 710 -4.85 0.12 -15.43
N VAL A 711 -5.42 -0.25 -14.27
CA VAL A 711 -5.21 -1.53 -13.60
C VAL A 711 -6.53 -2.28 -13.41
N GLY A 712 -6.46 -3.49 -12.85
CA GLY A 712 -7.60 -4.37 -12.65
C GLY A 712 -7.66 -5.53 -13.65
N SER A 713 -8.69 -6.36 -13.52
CA SER A 713 -8.82 -7.60 -14.30
C SER A 713 -10.22 -7.74 -14.91
N PRO A 714 -10.47 -7.20 -16.13
CA PRO A 714 -9.54 -6.39 -16.95
C PRO A 714 -9.51 -4.91 -16.52
N PRO A 715 -8.46 -4.14 -16.89
CA PRO A 715 -8.47 -2.69 -16.77
C PRO A 715 -9.51 -2.07 -17.69
N THR A 716 -10.04 -0.92 -17.30
CA THR A 716 -11.17 -0.31 -18.00
C THR A 716 -10.77 0.50 -19.23
N ASP A 717 -9.48 0.79 -19.38
CA ASP A 717 -8.87 1.38 -20.58
C ASP A 717 -8.64 0.37 -21.72
N GLY A 718 -8.94 -0.92 -21.50
CA GLY A 718 -8.74 -1.97 -22.49
C GLY A 718 -7.28 -2.35 -22.73
N TYR A 719 -6.40 -2.14 -21.75
CA TYR A 719 -4.95 -2.41 -21.80
C TYR A 719 -4.14 -1.48 -22.72
N TRP A 720 -4.71 -0.38 -23.21
CA TRP A 720 -4.02 0.54 -24.12
C TRP A 720 -2.82 1.19 -23.44
N TRP A 721 -3.04 1.80 -22.27
CA TRP A 721 -2.04 2.57 -21.54
C TRP A 721 -0.85 1.69 -21.18
N ILE A 722 -1.09 0.54 -20.56
CA ILE A 722 0.00 -0.33 -20.13
C ILE A 722 0.82 -0.86 -21.31
N SER A 723 0.17 -1.11 -22.46
CA SER A 723 0.87 -1.54 -23.68
C SER A 723 1.77 -0.43 -24.23
N GLN A 724 1.30 0.83 -24.23
CA GLN A 724 2.13 1.97 -24.63
C GLN A 724 3.27 2.25 -23.64
N VAL A 725 3.03 2.06 -22.33
CA VAL A 725 4.09 2.15 -21.30
C VAL A 725 5.16 1.08 -21.52
N GLN A 726 4.79 -0.16 -21.87
CA GLN A 726 5.78 -1.18 -22.20
C GLN A 726 6.57 -0.82 -23.46
N ASN A 727 5.95 -0.18 -24.46
CA ASN A 727 6.64 0.31 -25.64
C ASN A 727 7.65 1.41 -25.29
N TYR A 728 7.30 2.33 -24.38
CA TYR A 728 8.21 3.35 -23.87
C TYR A 728 9.47 2.75 -23.24
N TYR A 729 9.34 1.68 -22.44
CA TYR A 729 10.48 1.03 -21.79
C TYR A 729 11.48 0.35 -22.74
N ASN A 730 11.16 0.21 -24.03
CA ASN A 730 12.16 -0.24 -25.01
C ASN A 730 13.27 0.80 -25.21
N GLN A 731 12.94 2.09 -25.10
CA GLN A 731 13.88 3.21 -25.24
C GLN A 731 13.46 4.38 -24.33
N PRO A 732 13.57 4.23 -22.99
CA PRO A 732 13.13 5.25 -22.05
C PRO A 732 14.02 6.49 -22.15
N ILE A 733 13.46 7.67 -21.87
CA ILE A 733 14.17 8.95 -21.96
C ILE A 733 15.15 9.09 -20.78
N PRO A 734 16.47 9.09 -20.99
CA PRO A 734 17.44 9.14 -19.90
C PRO A 734 17.39 10.48 -19.16
N LEU A 735 17.55 10.47 -17.85
CA LEU A 735 17.71 11.66 -17.01
C LEU A 735 19.21 12.00 -16.82
N PRO A 736 19.54 13.28 -16.53
CA PRO A 736 20.91 13.74 -16.35
C PRO A 736 21.69 13.06 -15.21
#